data_AF-A0A0B3RWK3-F1
#
_entry.id   AF-A0A0B3RWK3-F1
#
_cell.length_a   1.000
_cell.length_b   1.000
_cell.length_c   1.000
_cell.angle_alpha   90.00
_cell.angle_beta   90.00
_cell.angle_gamma   90.00
#
_symmetry.space_group_name_H-M   'P 1'
#
loop_
_entity.id
_entity.type
_entity.pdbx_description
1 polymer ?
#
loop_
_entity_poly.entity_id
_entity_poly.type
_entity_poly.pdbx_seq_one_letter_code
_entity_poly.pdbx_strand_id
1 'polypeptide(L)'
;MIRIALQILLSVWPLLLSAQTVTVRSGEHGEFTRLVLTVPDGTTWALSPDAERNQLGLEIDGGPYEFDTSSVFDRIGTGRIRDLVVAEGGRRLDIALACQCAAEAFVLRNTMLVVDISASEVPLAQAVRTGPKPAEPRGVGPSPVVLDLSRVRVADVPRIGPEPVHDPGLPYLAQRLDVDPTTAGLDHAARDPSVARDLGNQIAADLAIAATQGLLDPALTTSPAPAPTPAEPAPKSPSLSPAIDPGQPARRLAAGMSGLDHMDLQNGRISIGGDTCVAAGSLAIAAWGKPGDDPNLALAKRRSAVFGEFDRIGEEALVSYAKALIYYGFGAEARSVLSLQPEVDAPVVMALSHLVDGDGDPLSLFSQQAHCEGPAALWSVLALAPPSGSPQIAGSAILRSFEALPKHLRTHLGPILVEHLATAGYPDTARDVLRRMQRMEGHETDSIALGKAQLALRDGDPAEAGKRLQELSIAGGPEAAKAVAAAIDLAEATDAPVPTRIVELSDAFATELRNSEDGPKLWQAHVRSLLINEHFDTAFDELDSPHGMPEEIADTMRQTAMRFLVDKGEDVTFLKFATRALADGDDPGQDALGIAIAERFLDLGLAESALQQLDSLSEPTSAPEARIARARALLALGRPEEAEIILIGQRGDEVGRLRAEARSQMGDHVFAKSIFSDAGRTSEAVTSAWLSGDWQDVAESDTVLAPAADLMQQERPVFDPAQVSLAGVDAVFDASTRSRETLRALLDATAVPSNP
;
A
#
# COMPACT_ATOMS: atom_id res chain seq x y z
N MET A 1 37.86 55.95 48.91
CA MET A 1 38.68 54.95 48.22
C MET A 1 37.87 53.76 47.69
N ILE A 2 36.89 53.23 48.45
CA ILE A 2 36.04 52.10 48.01
C ILE A 2 35.16 52.41 46.78
N ARG A 3 34.64 53.64 46.63
CA ARG A 3 33.81 54.04 45.48
C ARG A 3 34.57 54.15 44.15
N ILE A 4 35.86 54.49 44.20
CA ILE A 4 36.72 54.57 43.00
C ILE A 4 37.14 53.17 42.56
N ALA A 5 37.41 52.26 43.51
CA ALA A 5 37.67 50.86 43.21
C ALA A 5 36.44 50.18 42.56
N LEU A 6 35.23 50.49 43.02
CA LEU A 6 34.00 49.94 42.44
C LEU A 6 33.70 50.47 41.03
N GLN A 7 34.01 51.74 40.75
CA GLN A 7 33.86 52.32 39.41
C GLN A 7 34.91 51.79 38.42
N ILE A 8 36.13 51.50 38.87
CA ILE A 8 37.14 50.83 38.04
C ILE A 8 36.74 49.36 37.80
N LEU A 9 36.18 48.66 38.79
CA LEU A 9 35.73 47.27 38.62
C LEU A 9 34.52 47.15 37.67
N LEU A 10 33.60 48.13 37.66
CA LEU A 10 32.46 48.15 36.74
C LEU A 10 32.79 48.60 35.31
N SER A 11 33.92 49.28 35.09
CA SER A 11 34.32 49.75 33.74
C SER A 11 35.23 48.78 32.99
N VAL A 12 35.67 47.69 33.62
CA VAL A 12 36.47 46.62 32.98
C VAL A 12 35.59 45.42 32.55
N TRP A 13 34.29 45.40 32.88
CA TRP A 13 33.41 44.24 32.62
C TRP A 13 32.68 44.16 31.26
N PRO A 14 32.70 45.12 30.30
CA PRO A 14 32.12 44.89 28.98
C PRO A 14 33.21 44.76 27.91
N LEU A 15 34.11 43.77 28.03
CA LEU A 15 35.02 43.38 26.94
C LEU A 15 35.14 41.86 26.75
N LEU A 16 34.18 41.09 27.26
CA LEU A 16 33.95 39.73 26.77
C LEU A 16 32.98 39.82 25.60
N LEU A 17 33.50 40.16 24.42
CA LEU A 17 32.88 39.77 23.16
C LEU A 17 32.94 38.23 23.12
N SER A 18 31.87 37.57 23.58
CA SER A 18 31.70 36.15 23.34
C SER A 18 31.57 35.95 21.83
N ALA A 19 32.53 35.24 21.24
CA ALA A 19 32.41 34.75 19.87
C ALA A 19 31.14 33.89 19.78
N GLN A 20 30.35 34.10 18.74
CA GLN A 20 29.13 33.32 18.53
C GLN A 20 29.53 31.91 18.10
N THR A 21 29.07 30.89 18.83
CA THR A 21 29.38 29.49 18.50
C THR A 21 28.53 29.02 17.32
N VAL A 22 29.17 28.52 16.27
CA VAL A 22 28.54 27.87 15.11
C VAL A 22 28.71 26.37 15.27
N THR A 23 27.64 25.67 15.63
CA THR A 23 27.67 24.21 15.77
C THR A 23 27.69 23.54 14.39
N VAL A 24 28.67 22.65 14.17
CA VAL A 24 28.78 21.84 12.95
C VAL A 24 28.31 20.42 13.25
N ARG A 25 27.25 19.98 12.59
CA ARG A 25 26.68 18.62 12.71
C ARG A 25 26.90 17.85 11.41
N SER A 26 27.02 16.53 11.52
CA SER A 26 27.28 15.66 10.38
C SER A 26 26.31 14.48 10.30
N GLY A 27 26.16 13.92 9.10
CA GLY A 27 25.41 12.69 8.84
C GLY A 27 25.85 12.01 7.54
N GLU A 28 25.87 10.67 7.54
CA GLU A 28 26.16 9.85 6.36
C GLU A 28 24.85 9.40 5.70
N HIS A 29 24.75 9.56 4.38
CA HIS A 29 23.53 9.30 3.61
C HIS A 29 23.78 8.35 2.42
N GLY A 30 24.78 7.47 2.54
CA GLY A 30 25.15 6.48 1.53
C GLY A 30 25.94 7.10 0.38
N GLU A 31 25.26 7.85 -0.48
CA GLU A 31 25.85 8.46 -1.68
C GLU A 31 26.59 9.78 -1.39
N PHE A 32 26.32 10.41 -0.25
CA PHE A 32 26.96 11.65 0.17
C PHE A 32 27.05 11.79 1.71
N THR A 33 28.03 12.57 2.16
CA THR A 33 28.16 12.99 3.56
C THR A 33 27.67 14.44 3.69
N ARG A 34 26.81 14.71 4.65
CA ARG A 34 26.23 16.04 4.89
C ARG A 34 26.86 16.71 6.11
N LEU A 35 27.25 17.97 5.96
CA LEU A 35 27.56 18.89 7.06
C LEU A 35 26.45 19.93 7.19
N VAL A 36 26.03 20.23 8.41
CA VAL A 36 25.02 21.25 8.72
C VAL A 36 25.58 22.21 9.75
N LEU A 37 25.65 23.49 9.39
CA LEU A 37 26.10 24.58 10.25
C LEU A 37 24.89 25.43 10.65
N THR A 38 24.69 25.66 11.94
CA THR A 38 23.66 26.59 12.41
C THR A 38 24.20 28.02 12.37
N VAL A 39 23.65 28.83 11.46
CA VAL A 39 24.06 30.22 11.22
C VAL A 39 22.89 31.19 11.46
N PRO A 40 23.15 32.45 11.84
CA PRO A 40 22.11 33.47 11.93
C PRO A 40 21.36 33.68 10.60
N ASP A 41 20.10 34.14 10.69
CA ASP A 41 19.33 34.51 9.50
C ASP A 41 20.00 35.70 8.78
N GLY A 42 20.06 35.61 7.45
CA GLY A 42 20.71 36.61 6.61
C GLY A 42 22.24 36.56 6.57
N THR A 43 22.89 35.54 7.17
CA THR A 43 24.35 35.36 7.08
C THR A 43 24.81 35.16 5.64
N THR A 44 25.74 36.00 5.18
CA THR A 44 26.42 35.82 3.88
C THR A 44 27.54 34.80 4.00
N TRP A 45 27.62 33.91 3.02
CA TRP A 45 28.57 32.81 2.99
C TRP A 45 29.08 32.55 1.57
N ALA A 46 30.26 31.95 1.47
CA ALA A 46 30.84 31.51 0.21
C ALA A 46 31.53 30.15 0.38
N LEU A 47 31.36 29.26 -0.59
CA LEU A 47 32.07 27.99 -0.65
C LEU A 47 33.06 28.03 -1.81
N SER A 48 34.36 27.95 -1.50
CA SER A 48 35.43 28.07 -2.47
C SER A 48 36.25 26.77 -2.56
N PRO A 49 36.35 26.13 -3.74
CA PRO A 49 37.21 24.96 -3.90
C PRO A 49 38.70 25.35 -3.99
N ASP A 50 39.55 24.61 -3.28
CA ASP A 50 41.01 24.59 -3.46
C ASP A 50 41.41 23.24 -4.07
N ALA A 51 41.55 23.23 -5.39
CA ALA A 51 41.88 22.03 -6.15
C ALA A 51 43.34 21.54 -5.91
N GLU A 52 44.26 22.42 -5.50
CA GLU A 52 45.65 22.03 -5.25
C GLU A 52 45.79 21.29 -3.93
N ARG A 53 45.01 21.68 -2.92
CA ARG A 53 45.02 21.06 -1.59
C ARG A 53 43.97 19.97 -1.40
N ASN A 54 43.06 19.81 -2.37
CA ASN A 54 41.86 18.97 -2.29
C ASN A 54 41.01 19.34 -1.06
N GLN A 55 40.68 20.64 -0.94
CA GLN A 55 39.94 21.20 0.19
C GLN A 55 38.79 22.09 -0.29
N LEU A 56 37.77 22.24 0.56
CA LEU A 56 36.73 23.25 0.41
C LEU A 56 36.88 24.28 1.53
N GLY A 57 37.02 25.56 1.17
CA GLY A 57 36.98 26.66 2.13
C GLY A 57 35.57 27.21 2.24
N LEU A 58 34.93 27.02 3.38
CA LEU A 58 33.65 27.66 3.70
C LEU A 58 33.89 28.96 4.47
N GLU A 59 33.59 30.10 3.85
CA GLU A 59 33.72 31.43 4.45
C GLU A 59 32.36 31.97 4.90
N ILE A 60 32.30 32.54 6.10
CA ILE A 60 31.09 33.07 6.72
C ILE A 60 31.36 34.49 7.22
N ASP A 61 30.53 35.45 6.81
CA ASP A 61 30.61 36.84 7.26
C ASP A 61 29.87 37.06 8.59
N GLY A 62 30.21 38.13 9.32
CA GLY A 62 29.48 38.56 10.52
C GLY A 62 30.27 38.57 11.84
N GLY A 63 31.52 38.10 11.86
CA GLY A 63 32.42 38.21 13.02
C GLY A 63 33.28 36.95 13.19
N PRO A 64 34.25 36.91 14.12
CA PRO A 64 34.90 35.66 14.46
C PRO A 64 33.88 34.73 15.13
N TYR A 65 33.57 33.61 14.49
CA TYR A 65 32.77 32.53 15.02
C TYR A 65 33.65 31.48 15.70
N GLU A 66 33.12 30.85 16.74
CA GLU A 66 33.72 29.65 17.32
C GLU A 66 33.03 28.44 16.70
N PHE A 67 33.70 27.74 15.78
CA PHE A 67 33.13 26.52 15.17
C PHE A 67 33.28 25.34 16.14
N ASP A 68 32.17 24.77 16.57
CA ASP A 68 32.18 23.52 17.32
C ASP A 68 32.12 22.35 16.33
N THR A 69 33.28 21.73 16.08
CA THR A 69 33.45 20.54 15.22
C THR A 69 33.64 19.26 16.04
N SER A 70 33.55 19.33 17.36
CA SER A 70 33.97 18.26 18.27
C SER A 70 33.23 16.93 18.07
N SER A 71 31.98 16.98 17.62
CA SER A 71 31.11 15.82 17.41
C SER A 71 30.94 15.40 15.95
N VAL A 72 31.67 16.03 15.02
CA VAL A 72 31.50 15.77 13.58
C VAL A 72 31.88 14.33 13.23
N PHE A 73 33.03 13.85 13.68
CA PHE A 73 33.50 12.51 13.33
C PHE A 73 32.87 11.38 14.17
N ASP A 74 31.95 11.70 15.09
CA ASP A 74 31.18 10.69 15.83
C ASP A 74 30.15 9.98 14.94
N ARG A 75 29.71 10.63 13.84
CA ARG A 75 28.57 10.19 13.02
C ARG A 75 28.92 9.91 11.56
N ILE A 76 30.15 10.20 11.13
CA ILE A 76 30.61 10.00 9.76
C ILE A 76 32.00 9.34 9.75
N GLY A 77 32.31 8.58 8.71
CA GLY A 77 33.67 8.05 8.50
C GLY A 77 34.60 9.05 7.84
N THR A 78 35.89 8.75 7.78
CA THR A 78 36.91 9.61 7.13
C THR A 78 37.06 9.36 5.62
N GLY A 79 36.10 8.68 4.99
CA GLY A 79 36.18 8.23 3.59
C GLY A 79 35.91 9.33 2.56
N ARG A 80 35.11 10.35 2.90
CA ARG A 80 34.85 11.54 2.07
C ARG A 80 35.47 12.79 2.66
N ILE A 81 35.26 13.02 3.96
CA ILE A 81 35.84 14.15 4.71
C ILE A 81 37.00 13.61 5.55
N ARG A 82 38.21 14.08 5.29
CA ARG A 82 39.42 13.67 6.03
C ARG A 82 39.58 14.42 7.34
N ASP A 83 39.34 15.73 7.33
CA ASP A 83 39.59 16.62 8.47
C ASP A 83 38.81 17.93 8.33
N LEU A 84 38.58 18.63 9.45
CA LEU A 84 37.96 19.95 9.52
C LEU A 84 38.87 20.90 10.32
N VAL A 85 39.38 21.93 9.66
CA VAL A 85 40.30 22.90 10.28
C VAL A 85 39.66 24.28 10.27
N VAL A 86 39.55 24.89 11.45
CA VAL A 86 39.07 26.27 11.59
C VAL A 86 40.25 27.21 11.35
N ALA A 87 40.14 28.12 10.39
CA ALA A 87 41.19 29.08 10.09
C ALA A 87 41.32 30.15 11.18
N GLU A 88 42.52 30.74 11.31
CA GLU A 88 42.78 31.84 12.24
C GLU A 88 41.80 33.00 12.01
N GLY A 89 41.09 33.40 13.08
CA GLY A 89 40.08 34.46 13.02
C GLY A 89 38.64 33.99 12.88
N GLY A 90 38.36 32.68 12.88
CA GLY A 90 37.02 32.13 13.12
C GLY A 90 35.99 32.42 12.04
N ARG A 91 36.41 32.79 10.82
CA ARG A 91 35.51 33.13 9.70
C ARG A 91 35.53 32.11 8.57
N ARG A 92 36.41 31.12 8.67
CA ARG A 92 36.61 30.13 7.62
C ARG A 92 36.79 28.73 8.22
N LEU A 93 36.06 27.79 7.66
CA LEU A 93 36.18 26.36 7.94
C LEU A 93 36.74 25.67 6.70
N ASP A 94 37.96 25.16 6.81
CA ASP A 94 38.62 24.38 5.76
C ASP A 94 38.26 22.89 5.92
N ILE A 95 37.58 22.35 4.92
CA ILE A 95 37.11 20.97 4.85
C ILE A 95 38.08 20.18 3.97
N ALA A 96 38.89 19.30 4.58
CA ALA A 96 39.82 18.46 3.85
C ALA A 96 39.10 17.23 3.28
N LEU A 97 39.25 16.98 1.98
CA LEU A 97 38.58 15.88 1.30
C LEU A 97 39.52 14.67 1.15
N ALA A 98 38.97 13.47 1.36
CA ALA A 98 39.65 12.19 1.19
C ALA A 98 39.39 11.54 -0.19
N CYS A 99 38.41 12.05 -0.94
CA CYS A 99 38.08 11.62 -2.30
C CYS A 99 38.30 12.73 -3.35
N GLN A 100 38.20 12.35 -4.62
CA GLN A 100 37.77 13.28 -5.65
C GLN A 100 36.26 13.46 -5.49
N CYS A 101 35.85 14.57 -4.89
CA CYS A 101 34.48 14.78 -4.45
C CYS A 101 33.82 15.95 -5.20
N ALA A 102 32.50 15.93 -5.31
CA ALA A 102 31.66 17.09 -5.61
C ALA A 102 31.10 17.65 -4.31
N ALA A 103 30.74 18.94 -4.31
CA ALA A 103 30.07 19.55 -3.18
C ALA A 103 28.91 20.44 -3.60
N GLU A 104 27.81 20.35 -2.86
CA GLU A 104 26.65 21.22 -3.02
C GLU A 104 26.35 21.91 -1.70
N ALA A 105 26.19 23.24 -1.72
CA ALA A 105 25.86 24.02 -0.55
C ALA A 105 24.64 24.92 -0.74
N PHE A 106 23.78 24.95 0.26
CA PHE A 106 22.54 25.71 0.27
C PHE A 106 22.07 26.03 1.70
N VAL A 107 21.17 27.00 1.84
CA VAL A 107 20.56 27.36 3.13
C VAL A 107 19.17 26.73 3.25
N LEU A 108 18.92 26.01 4.34
CA LEU A 108 17.64 25.40 4.68
C LEU A 108 17.01 26.14 5.87
N ARG A 109 15.72 26.50 5.75
CA ARG A 109 14.94 27.21 6.80
C ARG A 109 15.67 28.44 7.36
N ASN A 110 16.36 29.19 6.49
CA ASN A 110 17.05 30.45 6.78
C ASN A 110 18.23 30.41 7.78
N THR A 111 18.41 29.33 8.52
CA THR A 111 19.33 29.26 9.68
C THR A 111 20.26 28.04 9.65
N MET A 112 20.11 27.15 8.66
CA MET A 112 20.96 25.98 8.49
C MET A 112 21.69 26.06 7.16
N LEU A 113 23.00 26.27 7.20
CA LEU A 113 23.85 26.15 6.03
C LEU A 113 24.27 24.69 5.87
N VAL A 114 23.83 24.07 4.79
CA VAL A 114 24.06 22.65 4.48
C VAL A 114 25.14 22.54 3.42
N VAL A 115 26.08 21.62 3.60
CA VAL A 115 27.13 21.25 2.63
C VAL A 115 27.13 19.74 2.44
N ASP A 116 26.70 19.29 1.27
CA ASP A 116 26.66 17.88 0.87
C ASP A 116 27.89 17.53 0.04
N ILE A 117 28.58 16.45 0.37
CA ILE A 117 29.84 16.03 -0.25
C ILE A 117 29.70 14.61 -0.79
N SER A 118 29.75 14.45 -2.10
CA SER A 118 29.60 13.17 -2.82
C SER A 118 30.84 12.86 -3.65
N ALA A 119 30.99 11.63 -4.15
CA ALA A 119 32.13 11.27 -5.01
C ALA A 119 31.89 11.82 -6.43
N SER A 120 32.96 12.22 -7.12
CA SER A 120 32.88 12.81 -8.46
C SER A 120 34.07 12.43 -9.33
N GLU A 121 33.80 12.23 -10.62
CA GLU A 121 34.84 12.01 -11.64
C GLU A 121 35.40 13.33 -12.22
N VAL A 122 34.73 14.45 -11.94
CA VAL A 122 35.09 15.79 -12.44
C VAL A 122 35.96 16.52 -11.39
N PRO A 123 36.94 17.35 -11.80
CA PRO A 123 37.74 18.13 -10.86
C PRO A 123 36.90 19.01 -9.93
N LEU A 124 37.31 19.11 -8.66
CA LEU A 124 36.60 19.84 -7.59
C LEU A 124 36.19 21.27 -7.99
N ALA A 125 37.05 21.99 -8.71
CA ALA A 125 36.76 23.36 -9.18
C ALA A 125 35.54 23.47 -10.09
N GLN A 126 35.15 22.40 -10.78
CA GLN A 126 33.98 22.34 -11.67
C GLN A 126 32.79 21.61 -11.02
N ALA A 127 33.01 21.02 -9.84
CA ALA A 127 32.07 20.15 -9.14
C ALA A 127 31.52 20.76 -7.83
N VAL A 128 31.72 22.07 -7.60
CA VAL A 128 31.10 22.82 -6.51
C VAL A 128 29.88 23.59 -7.02
N ARG A 129 28.73 23.40 -6.37
CA ARG A 129 27.49 24.13 -6.65
C ARG A 129 27.03 24.88 -5.40
N THR A 130 26.67 26.15 -5.57
CA THR A 130 26.08 27.00 -4.52
C THR A 130 24.79 27.61 -5.05
N GLY A 131 23.66 27.43 -4.36
CA GLY A 131 22.39 27.99 -4.81
C GLY A 131 21.18 27.55 -3.98
N PRO A 132 19.97 28.06 -4.28
CA PRO A 132 18.75 27.55 -3.67
C PRO A 132 18.51 26.09 -4.11
N LYS A 133 18.15 25.21 -3.16
CA LYS A 133 17.79 23.81 -3.41
C LYS A 133 16.77 23.74 -4.57
N PRO A 134 16.87 22.77 -5.52
CA PRO A 134 15.78 22.49 -6.44
C PRO A 134 14.49 22.29 -5.64
N ALA A 135 13.40 22.94 -6.05
CA ALA A 135 12.13 22.81 -5.36
C ALA A 135 11.75 21.32 -5.33
N GLU A 136 11.53 20.79 -4.13
CA GLU A 136 10.73 19.57 -3.96
C GLU A 136 9.42 19.76 -4.73
N PRO A 137 8.89 18.69 -5.37
CA PRO A 137 7.62 18.79 -6.06
C PRO A 137 6.62 19.41 -5.08
N ARG A 138 6.04 20.55 -5.48
CA ARG A 138 5.01 21.23 -4.71
C ARG A 138 3.77 20.34 -4.71
N GLY A 139 3.74 19.36 -3.81
CA GLY A 139 2.50 18.91 -3.21
C GLY A 139 1.87 20.12 -2.55
N VAL A 140 0.56 20.26 -2.70
CA VAL A 140 -0.23 21.24 -1.95
C VAL A 140 -0.02 20.91 -0.48
N GLY A 141 0.83 21.67 0.21
CA GLY A 141 1.05 21.48 1.64
C GLY A 141 -0.27 21.66 2.39
N PRO A 142 -0.52 20.87 3.44
CA PRO A 142 -1.75 20.98 4.21
C PRO A 142 -1.89 22.39 4.78
N SER A 143 -3.14 22.85 4.86
CA SER A 143 -3.47 24.15 5.47
C SER A 143 -2.81 24.26 6.86
N PRO A 144 -2.22 25.41 7.23
CA PRO A 144 -1.65 25.63 8.56
C PRO A 144 -2.67 25.38 9.69
N VAL A 145 -3.97 25.45 9.38
CA VAL A 145 -5.06 25.07 10.31
C VAL A 145 -5.03 23.56 10.61
N VAL A 146 -4.81 22.71 9.60
CA VAL A 146 -4.74 21.25 9.74
C VAL A 146 -3.53 20.83 10.56
N LEU A 147 -2.39 21.50 10.37
CA LEU A 147 -1.16 21.26 11.14
C LEU A 147 -1.26 21.69 12.61
N ASP A 148 -2.10 22.68 12.93
CA ASP A 148 -2.32 23.10 14.32
C ASP A 148 -3.41 22.28 15.01
N LEU A 149 -4.34 21.73 14.23
CA LEU A 149 -5.35 20.76 14.69
C LEU A 149 -4.77 19.36 14.94
N SER A 150 -3.69 18.95 14.26
CA SER A 150 -3.07 17.63 14.46
C SER A 150 -2.11 17.54 15.65
N ARG A 151 -1.89 18.64 16.38
CA ARG A 151 -0.98 18.68 17.54
C ARG A 151 -1.64 18.11 18.78
N VAL A 152 -1.21 16.93 19.20
CA VAL A 152 -1.55 16.33 20.49
C VAL A 152 -0.73 17.00 21.60
N ARG A 153 -1.42 17.53 22.61
CA ARG A 153 -0.79 18.12 23.81
C ARG A 153 -1.11 17.28 25.02
N VAL A 154 -0.06 16.87 25.75
CA VAL A 154 -0.19 16.13 26.99
C VAL A 154 -0.13 17.12 28.16
N ALA A 155 -1.31 17.41 28.73
CA ALA A 155 -1.51 18.14 29.98
C ALA A 155 -2.43 17.30 30.90
N ASP A 156 -2.94 17.85 32.00
CA ASP A 156 -3.88 17.16 32.92
C ASP A 156 -5.14 16.61 32.21
N VAL A 157 -5.45 17.11 31.01
CA VAL A 157 -6.39 16.51 30.07
C VAL A 157 -5.74 16.52 28.67
N PRO A 158 -5.66 15.38 27.96
CA PRO A 158 -5.19 15.35 26.58
C PRO A 158 -6.08 16.23 25.70
N ARG A 159 -5.49 17.12 24.92
CA ARG A 159 -6.23 18.00 23.99
C ARG A 159 -5.57 18.00 22.62
N ILE A 160 -6.41 18.20 21.60
CA ILE A 160 -6.07 18.30 20.19
C ILE A 160 -6.51 19.70 19.73
N GLY A 161 -5.65 20.46 19.05
CA GLY A 161 -5.97 21.80 18.56
C GLY A 161 -5.02 22.94 18.99
N PRO A 162 -5.25 24.17 18.48
CA PRO A 162 -4.46 25.37 18.79
C PRO A 162 -4.56 25.78 20.27
N GLU A 163 -3.62 26.60 20.73
CA GLU A 163 -3.61 27.05 22.12
C GLU A 163 -4.75 28.05 22.30
N PRO A 164 -5.62 27.92 23.33
CA PRO A 164 -6.62 28.93 23.61
C PRO A 164 -5.91 30.21 24.08
N VAL A 165 -5.64 31.11 23.13
CA VAL A 165 -5.19 32.48 23.41
C VAL A 165 -6.35 33.19 24.11
N HIS A 166 -6.22 33.38 25.41
CA HIS A 166 -7.10 34.27 26.14
C HIS A 166 -6.74 35.71 25.76
N ASP A 167 -7.42 36.27 24.77
CA ASP A 167 -7.33 37.69 24.47
C ASP A 167 -8.29 38.47 25.38
N PRO A 168 -7.78 39.28 26.33
CA PRO A 168 -8.62 40.06 27.24
C PRO A 168 -9.42 41.19 26.55
N GLY A 169 -9.24 41.42 25.24
CA GLY A 169 -9.90 42.50 24.48
C GLY A 169 -11.21 42.15 23.76
N LEU A 170 -11.61 40.87 23.69
CA LEU A 170 -12.72 40.43 22.84
C LEU A 170 -14.19 40.52 23.36
N PRO A 171 -14.55 41.21 24.46
CA PRO A 171 -15.97 41.49 24.72
C PRO A 171 -16.58 42.65 23.91
N TYR A 172 -15.78 43.44 23.18
CA TYR A 172 -16.24 44.73 22.62
C TYR A 172 -16.58 44.73 21.12
N LEU A 173 -16.33 43.63 20.38
CA LEU A 173 -16.56 43.55 18.93
C LEU A 173 -17.82 42.77 18.53
N ALA A 174 -18.51 42.12 19.46
CA ALA A 174 -19.76 41.40 19.18
C ALA A 174 -21.01 42.30 19.08
N GLN A 175 -20.87 43.63 19.24
CA GLN A 175 -22.03 44.55 19.31
C GLN A 175 -22.18 45.54 18.17
N ARG A 176 -21.32 45.54 17.14
CA ARG A 176 -21.50 46.42 15.98
C ARG A 176 -20.90 45.85 14.70
N LEU A 177 -21.63 44.97 14.03
CA LEU A 177 -21.54 44.82 12.57
C LEU A 177 -22.95 44.49 12.05
N ASP A 178 -23.74 45.55 11.92
CA ASP A 178 -24.86 45.61 10.98
C ASP A 178 -24.24 46.16 9.68
N VAL A 179 -24.04 45.30 8.67
CA VAL A 179 -23.58 45.74 7.35
C VAL A 179 -24.50 45.13 6.29
N ASP A 180 -25.35 46.01 5.78
CA ASP A 180 -26.22 45.89 4.62
C ASP A 180 -25.36 45.78 3.33
N PRO A 181 -25.45 44.70 2.54
CA PRO A 181 -24.64 44.53 1.35
C PRO A 181 -25.37 45.11 0.14
N THR A 182 -25.30 46.42 -0.06
CA THR A 182 -25.62 47.02 -1.35
C THR A 182 -24.43 47.81 -1.92
N THR A 183 -23.84 47.20 -2.96
CA THR A 183 -23.02 47.81 -4.02
C THR A 183 -21.67 48.42 -3.65
N ALA A 184 -20.62 47.60 -3.74
CA ALA A 184 -19.33 48.02 -4.29
C ALA A 184 -18.83 46.91 -5.23
N GLY A 185 -19.21 47.02 -6.51
CA GLY A 185 -18.66 46.18 -7.56
C GLY A 185 -17.28 46.65 -7.97
N LEU A 186 -16.34 45.72 -8.05
CA LEU A 186 -15.22 45.75 -8.99
C LEU A 186 -14.92 44.30 -9.43
N ASP A 187 -15.34 44.00 -10.66
CA ASP A 187 -14.77 43.10 -11.66
C ASP A 187 -14.31 41.69 -11.26
N HIS A 188 -15.27 40.75 -11.32
CA HIS A 188 -14.98 39.41 -11.84
C HIS A 188 -15.91 39.09 -13.00
N ALA A 189 -15.44 39.42 -14.20
CA ALA A 189 -15.97 38.90 -15.44
C ALA A 189 -15.93 37.36 -15.40
N ALA A 190 -17.10 36.76 -15.62
CA ALA A 190 -17.24 35.36 -15.96
C ALA A 190 -16.22 35.00 -17.06
N ARG A 191 -15.31 34.07 -16.76
CA ARG A 191 -14.45 33.46 -17.78
C ARG A 191 -15.32 32.48 -18.58
N ASP A 192 -15.90 32.99 -19.64
CA ASP A 192 -16.53 32.19 -20.68
C ASP A 192 -15.46 31.32 -21.37
N PRO A 193 -15.56 29.98 -21.36
CA PRO A 193 -14.60 29.06 -21.98
C PRO A 193 -14.44 29.24 -23.50
N SER A 194 -15.35 29.99 -24.15
CA SER A 194 -15.29 30.27 -25.59
C SER A 194 -14.21 31.29 -25.96
N VAL A 195 -13.99 32.33 -25.14
CA VAL A 195 -13.02 33.41 -25.42
C VAL A 195 -11.58 32.92 -25.36
N ALA A 196 -11.28 31.94 -24.49
CA ALA A 196 -9.94 31.34 -24.40
C ALA A 196 -9.59 30.47 -25.62
N ARG A 197 -10.58 29.81 -26.24
CA ARG A 197 -10.38 29.07 -27.48
C ARG A 197 -10.20 29.99 -28.68
N ASP A 198 -10.98 31.07 -28.75
CA ASP A 198 -10.90 32.02 -29.85
C ASP A 198 -9.57 32.81 -29.83
N LEU A 199 -9.10 33.19 -28.64
CA LEU A 199 -7.78 33.82 -28.47
C LEU A 199 -6.64 32.83 -28.77
N GLY A 200 -6.77 31.57 -28.36
CA GLY A 200 -5.79 30.52 -28.68
C GLY A 200 -5.65 30.28 -30.19
N ASN A 201 -6.77 30.31 -30.92
CA ASN A 201 -6.77 30.16 -32.37
C ASN A 201 -6.21 31.39 -33.08
N GLN A 202 -6.47 32.61 -32.59
CA GLN A 202 -5.85 33.83 -33.10
C GLN A 202 -4.33 33.85 -32.89
N ILE A 203 -3.85 33.48 -31.71
CA ILE A 203 -2.41 33.42 -31.40
C ILE A 203 -1.72 32.36 -32.28
N ALA A 204 -2.34 31.20 -32.48
CA ALA A 204 -1.80 30.16 -33.35
C ALA A 204 -1.73 30.62 -34.83
N ALA A 205 -2.74 31.34 -35.31
CA ALA A 205 -2.76 31.89 -36.65
C ALA A 205 -1.70 33.00 -36.84
N ASP A 206 -1.55 33.90 -35.88
CA ASP A 206 -0.57 34.98 -35.91
C ASP A 206 0.87 34.45 -35.81
N LEU A 207 1.10 33.39 -35.03
CA LEU A 207 2.40 32.70 -34.94
C LEU A 207 2.77 32.00 -36.26
N ALA A 208 1.79 31.38 -36.93
CA ALA A 208 2.00 30.76 -38.24
C ALA A 208 2.31 31.81 -39.32
N ILE A 209 1.64 32.97 -39.28
CA ILE A 209 1.92 34.08 -40.20
C ILE A 209 3.33 34.65 -39.93
N ALA A 210 3.70 34.87 -38.67
CA ALA A 210 5.01 35.39 -38.28
C ALA A 210 6.17 34.44 -38.65
N ALA A 211 5.98 33.12 -38.56
CA ALA A 211 6.95 32.12 -39.03
C ALA A 211 7.08 32.12 -40.56
N THR A 212 5.98 32.28 -41.29
CA THR A 212 5.99 32.29 -42.77
C THR A 212 6.56 33.60 -43.34
N GLN A 213 6.44 34.70 -42.61
CA GLN A 213 7.04 36.00 -42.96
C GLN A 213 8.49 36.15 -42.48
N GLY A 214 9.06 35.12 -41.83
CA GLY A 214 10.46 35.12 -41.37
C GLY A 214 10.74 36.04 -40.18
N LEU A 215 9.70 36.40 -39.40
CA LEU A 215 9.84 37.22 -38.19
C LEU A 215 10.18 36.39 -36.94
N LEU A 216 10.02 35.07 -37.01
CA LEU A 216 10.34 34.12 -35.94
C LEU A 216 11.26 33.01 -36.47
N ASP A 217 12.35 32.75 -35.76
CA ASP A 217 13.34 31.72 -36.11
C ASP A 217 13.12 30.49 -35.22
N PRO A 218 12.61 29.37 -35.75
CA PRO A 218 12.35 28.18 -34.95
C PRO A 218 13.68 27.52 -34.56
N ALA A 219 13.94 27.38 -33.25
CA ALA A 219 15.06 26.62 -32.72
C ALA A 219 14.82 25.10 -32.92
N LEU A 220 14.99 24.63 -34.15
CA LEU A 220 15.16 23.23 -34.46
C LEU A 220 16.58 22.82 -34.07
N THR A 221 16.73 22.17 -32.91
CA THR A 221 17.93 21.40 -32.62
C THR A 221 17.96 20.17 -33.54
N THR A 222 18.68 20.29 -34.64
CA THR A 222 19.11 19.17 -35.47
C THR A 222 20.15 18.37 -34.70
N SER A 223 19.82 17.12 -34.35
CA SER A 223 20.79 16.19 -33.78
C SER A 223 21.81 15.79 -34.86
N PRO A 224 23.12 15.68 -34.56
CA PRO A 224 24.15 15.48 -35.58
C PRO A 224 24.14 14.07 -36.16
N ALA A 225 24.36 13.98 -37.48
CA ALA A 225 24.59 12.71 -38.16
C ALA A 225 25.98 12.13 -37.79
N PRO A 226 26.12 10.82 -37.49
CA PRO A 226 27.41 10.17 -37.32
C PRO A 226 28.05 9.79 -38.67
N ALA A 227 29.38 9.89 -38.75
CA ALA A 227 30.21 9.40 -39.84
C ALA A 227 30.40 7.85 -39.76
N PRO A 228 30.81 7.17 -40.85
CA PRO A 228 30.54 5.74 -41.05
C PRO A 228 31.66 4.82 -40.52
N THR A 229 31.27 3.65 -39.99
CA THR A 229 32.14 2.46 -39.76
C THR A 229 31.26 1.19 -39.79
N PRO A 230 31.81 -0.01 -39.96
CA PRO A 230 31.47 -0.95 -41.04
C PRO A 230 30.22 -1.81 -40.74
N ALA A 231 29.62 -2.32 -41.81
CA ALA A 231 28.40 -3.11 -41.81
C ALA A 231 28.43 -4.34 -40.88
N GLU A 232 27.48 -4.37 -39.94
CA GLU A 232 27.06 -5.52 -39.15
C GLU A 232 25.53 -5.68 -39.31
N PRO A 233 24.96 -6.91 -39.33
CA PRO A 233 23.61 -7.16 -39.83
C PRO A 233 22.51 -6.66 -38.88
N ALA A 234 21.39 -6.25 -39.47
CA ALA A 234 20.28 -5.57 -38.82
C ALA A 234 19.68 -6.31 -37.59
N PRO A 235 19.37 -5.59 -36.49
CA PRO A 235 18.49 -6.07 -35.43
C PRO A 235 17.01 -5.91 -35.85
N LYS A 236 16.22 -6.96 -35.67
CA LYS A 236 14.77 -6.96 -35.89
C LYS A 236 14.08 -6.37 -34.66
N SER A 237 13.16 -5.43 -34.91
CA SER A 237 12.23 -4.87 -33.93
C SER A 237 11.35 -5.94 -33.24
N PRO A 238 10.83 -5.68 -32.03
CA PRO A 238 10.08 -6.65 -31.24
C PRO A 238 8.67 -6.82 -31.80
N SER A 239 8.36 -8.03 -32.26
CA SER A 239 7.03 -8.43 -32.65
C SER A 239 6.21 -8.86 -31.44
N LEU A 240 4.97 -8.37 -31.42
CA LEU A 240 3.74 -8.95 -30.89
C LEU A 240 3.78 -10.47 -30.60
N SER A 241 3.03 -10.84 -29.56
CA SER A 241 2.52 -12.17 -29.17
C SER A 241 2.90 -13.36 -30.07
N PRO A 242 3.35 -14.50 -29.51
CA PRO A 242 3.71 -15.65 -30.32
C PRO A 242 2.49 -16.14 -31.09
N ALA A 243 2.51 -15.94 -32.41
CA ALA A 243 1.55 -16.56 -33.31
C ALA A 243 1.72 -18.08 -33.21
N ILE A 244 0.63 -18.76 -32.86
CA ILE A 244 0.49 -20.21 -32.93
C ILE A 244 0.81 -20.64 -34.37
N ASP A 245 1.86 -21.47 -34.55
CA ASP A 245 2.16 -22.13 -35.83
C ASP A 245 0.96 -22.99 -36.26
N PRO A 246 0.27 -22.69 -37.37
CA PRO A 246 -0.86 -23.49 -37.87
C PRO A 246 -0.46 -24.92 -38.26
N GLY A 247 0.84 -25.22 -38.36
CA GLY A 247 1.38 -26.55 -38.63
C GLY A 247 1.64 -27.42 -37.39
N GLN A 248 1.64 -26.86 -36.17
CA GLN A 248 1.78 -27.64 -34.94
C GLN A 248 0.61 -28.62 -34.69
N PRO A 249 -0.67 -28.25 -34.89
CA PRO A 249 -1.79 -29.17 -34.74
C PRO A 249 -1.71 -30.34 -35.73
N ALA A 250 -1.32 -30.08 -36.98
CA ALA A 250 -1.19 -31.10 -38.01
C ALA A 250 -0.02 -32.07 -37.75
N ARG A 251 1.12 -31.58 -37.23
CA ARG A 251 2.26 -32.44 -36.83
C ARG A 251 1.98 -33.22 -35.54
N ARG A 252 1.24 -32.64 -34.58
CA ARG A 252 0.75 -33.37 -33.40
C ARG A 252 -0.28 -34.44 -33.77
N LEU A 253 -1.15 -34.18 -34.75
CA LEU A 253 -2.05 -35.21 -35.30
C LEU A 253 -1.28 -36.34 -36.00
N ALA A 254 -0.27 -36.01 -36.82
CA ALA A 254 0.53 -37.02 -37.52
C ALA A 254 1.40 -37.86 -36.56
N ALA A 255 1.95 -37.24 -35.50
CA ALA A 255 2.69 -37.94 -34.46
C ALA A 255 1.79 -38.84 -33.59
N GLY A 256 0.58 -38.38 -33.25
CA GLY A 256 -0.42 -39.16 -32.50
C GLY A 256 -0.97 -40.38 -33.24
N MET A 257 -0.93 -40.39 -34.58
CA MET A 257 -1.33 -41.54 -35.39
C MET A 257 -0.21 -42.59 -35.56
N SER A 258 1.03 -42.26 -35.17
CA SER A 258 2.20 -43.11 -35.41
C SER A 258 2.54 -44.07 -34.25
N GLY A 259 1.81 -43.99 -33.12
CA GLY A 259 2.09 -44.73 -31.89
C GLY A 259 0.97 -45.64 -31.39
N LEU A 260 -0.05 -45.94 -32.20
CA LEU A 260 -1.13 -46.84 -31.82
C LEU A 260 -0.66 -48.29 -31.88
N ASP A 261 -0.44 -48.91 -30.73
CA ASP A 261 -0.20 -50.35 -30.63
C ASP A 261 -1.52 -51.13 -30.77
N HIS A 262 -1.48 -52.30 -31.40
CA HIS A 262 -2.66 -53.14 -31.67
C HIS A 262 -3.44 -53.57 -30.39
N MET A 263 -2.85 -53.44 -29.19
CA MET A 263 -3.52 -53.74 -27.92
C MET A 263 -4.47 -52.63 -27.44
N ASP A 264 -4.23 -51.36 -27.76
CA ASP A 264 -5.08 -50.25 -27.30
C ASP A 264 -6.44 -50.21 -28.04
N LEU A 265 -6.48 -50.76 -29.26
CA LEU A 265 -7.71 -50.93 -30.04
C LEU A 265 -8.65 -52.01 -29.49
N GLN A 266 -8.18 -52.90 -28.60
CA GLN A 266 -9.01 -53.97 -28.03
C GLN A 266 -9.84 -53.55 -26.80
N ASN A 267 -9.49 -52.42 -26.15
CA ASN A 267 -10.16 -51.98 -24.91
C ASN A 267 -11.28 -50.95 -25.11
N GLY A 268 -11.70 -50.68 -26.36
CA GLY A 268 -13.01 -50.08 -26.66
C GLY A 268 -13.29 -48.67 -26.11
N ARG A 269 -12.26 -47.90 -25.73
CA ARG A 269 -12.41 -46.48 -25.37
C ARG A 269 -11.56 -45.61 -26.29
N ILE A 270 -12.23 -44.89 -27.19
CA ILE A 270 -11.61 -43.87 -28.03
C ILE A 270 -11.93 -42.52 -27.39
N SER A 271 -10.92 -41.85 -26.82
CA SER A 271 -11.02 -40.46 -26.38
C SER A 271 -10.79 -39.54 -27.59
N ILE A 272 -11.68 -38.57 -27.81
CA ILE A 272 -11.56 -37.60 -28.91
C ILE A 272 -10.85 -36.36 -28.37
N GLY A 273 -9.58 -36.23 -28.73
CA GLY A 273 -8.59 -35.31 -28.17
C GLY A 273 -7.36 -36.15 -27.83
N GLY A 274 -6.29 -36.03 -28.61
CA GLY A 274 -5.11 -36.89 -28.42
C GLY A 274 -4.48 -36.65 -27.05
N ASP A 275 -4.61 -37.62 -26.15
CA ASP A 275 -3.93 -37.65 -24.86
C ASP A 275 -2.43 -37.89 -25.09
N THR A 276 -1.67 -36.85 -25.43
CA THR A 276 -0.20 -36.95 -25.51
C THR A 276 0.39 -36.91 -24.11
N CYS A 277 0.25 -38.01 -23.38
CA CYS A 277 0.95 -38.23 -22.12
C CYS A 277 2.44 -38.46 -22.41
N VAL A 278 3.33 -37.87 -21.61
CA VAL A 278 4.77 -38.18 -21.67
C VAL A 278 4.97 -39.68 -21.39
N ALA A 279 5.75 -40.34 -22.24
CA ALA A 279 5.95 -41.79 -22.17
C ALA A 279 6.58 -42.22 -20.83
N ALA A 280 6.06 -43.28 -20.22
CA ALA A 280 6.50 -43.73 -18.90
C ALA A 280 8.01 -44.03 -18.82
N GLY A 281 8.63 -44.49 -19.91
CA GLY A 281 10.07 -44.80 -19.97
C GLY A 281 10.97 -43.58 -19.80
N SER A 282 10.55 -42.38 -20.22
CA SER A 282 11.34 -41.15 -20.04
C SER A 282 11.23 -40.57 -18.62
N LEU A 283 10.29 -41.08 -17.80
CA LEU A 283 10.01 -40.63 -16.43
C LEU A 283 10.43 -41.66 -15.37
N ALA A 284 11.14 -42.72 -15.77
CA ALA A 284 11.58 -43.79 -14.88
C ALA A 284 12.82 -43.39 -14.04
N ILE A 285 12.68 -42.35 -13.20
CA ILE A 285 13.78 -41.80 -12.37
C ILE A 285 14.44 -42.88 -11.52
N ALA A 286 13.66 -43.83 -11.00
CA ALA A 286 14.16 -44.96 -10.21
C ALA A 286 15.27 -45.76 -10.91
N ALA A 287 15.29 -45.79 -12.25
CA ALA A 287 16.28 -46.50 -13.05
C ALA A 287 17.54 -45.67 -13.36
N TRP A 288 17.57 -44.38 -13.00
CA TRP A 288 18.69 -43.47 -13.32
C TRP A 288 19.85 -43.59 -12.33
N GLY A 289 19.59 -44.10 -11.13
CA GLY A 289 20.57 -44.43 -10.11
C GLY A 289 20.29 -45.79 -9.47
N LYS A 290 21.16 -46.23 -8.56
CA LYS A 290 20.94 -47.45 -7.79
C LYS A 290 20.77 -47.09 -6.31
N PRO A 291 19.77 -47.68 -5.62
CA PRO A 291 19.60 -47.46 -4.19
C PRO A 291 20.85 -47.86 -3.41
N GLY A 292 21.37 -46.96 -2.57
CA GLY A 292 22.53 -47.22 -1.71
C GLY A 292 23.90 -47.04 -2.36
N ASP A 293 23.98 -46.64 -3.63
CA ASP A 293 25.25 -46.17 -4.22
C ASP A 293 25.74 -44.93 -3.48
N ASP A 294 27.06 -44.79 -3.30
CA ASP A 294 27.68 -43.55 -2.81
C ASP A 294 27.45 -42.44 -3.84
N PRO A 295 26.70 -41.36 -3.50
CA PRO A 295 26.43 -40.27 -4.43
C PRO A 295 27.70 -39.65 -5.01
N ASN A 296 28.76 -39.53 -4.22
CA ASN A 296 30.01 -38.91 -4.67
C ASN A 296 30.66 -39.74 -5.78
N LEU A 297 30.73 -41.05 -5.61
CA LEU A 297 31.33 -41.96 -6.59
C LEU A 297 30.47 -42.05 -7.86
N ALA A 298 29.14 -42.14 -7.69
CA ALA A 298 28.20 -42.23 -8.81
C ALA A 298 28.22 -40.97 -9.68
N LEU A 299 28.24 -39.78 -9.06
CA LEU A 299 28.31 -38.49 -9.75
C LEU A 299 29.71 -38.25 -10.35
N ALA A 300 30.79 -38.53 -9.63
CA ALA A 300 32.15 -38.36 -10.14
C ALA A 300 32.39 -39.19 -11.42
N LYS A 301 31.95 -40.46 -11.42
CA LYS A 301 32.08 -41.35 -12.59
C LYS A 301 31.34 -40.81 -13.82
N ARG A 302 30.13 -40.27 -13.63
CA ARG A 302 29.34 -39.71 -14.73
C ARG A 302 29.89 -38.37 -15.19
N ARG A 303 30.31 -37.52 -14.27
CA ARG A 303 30.99 -36.25 -14.56
C ARG A 303 32.25 -36.45 -15.39
N SER A 304 33.10 -37.42 -15.05
CA SER A 304 34.32 -37.71 -15.81
C SER A 304 34.05 -38.22 -17.23
N ALA A 305 32.85 -38.75 -17.49
CA ALA A 305 32.47 -39.24 -18.81
C ALA A 305 31.86 -38.15 -19.71
N VAL A 306 31.53 -36.97 -19.17
CA VAL A 306 30.96 -35.85 -19.94
C VAL A 306 31.95 -35.35 -20.99
N PHE A 307 33.23 -35.29 -20.63
CA PHE A 307 34.31 -34.88 -21.52
C PHE A 307 35.03 -36.13 -22.06
N GLY A 308 34.98 -36.31 -23.38
CA GLY A 308 35.72 -37.38 -24.05
C GLY A 308 37.22 -37.07 -24.23
N GLU A 309 37.96 -38.01 -24.83
CA GLU A 309 39.42 -37.92 -25.07
C GLU A 309 39.87 -36.75 -25.97
N PHE A 310 38.92 -36.07 -26.63
CA PHE A 310 39.16 -34.92 -27.50
C PHE A 310 38.53 -33.62 -26.97
N ASP A 311 38.25 -33.53 -25.66
CA ASP A 311 37.57 -32.41 -24.99
C ASP A 311 36.22 -32.04 -25.63
N ARG A 312 35.58 -33.01 -26.30
CA ARG A 312 34.22 -32.87 -26.83
C ARG A 312 33.23 -33.38 -25.79
N ILE A 313 32.17 -32.62 -25.61
CA ILE A 313 31.04 -33.01 -24.77
C ILE A 313 30.26 -34.10 -25.51
N GLY A 314 30.12 -35.27 -24.87
CA GLY A 314 29.25 -36.33 -25.38
C GLY A 314 27.81 -36.09 -24.95
N GLU A 315 26.89 -35.90 -25.90
CA GLU A 315 25.48 -35.63 -25.62
C GLU A 315 24.84 -36.68 -24.69
N GLU A 316 25.01 -37.97 -24.99
CA GLU A 316 24.49 -39.06 -24.16
C GLU A 316 25.08 -39.05 -22.75
N ALA A 317 26.37 -38.73 -22.62
CA ALA A 317 27.06 -38.66 -21.34
C ALA A 317 26.59 -37.45 -20.51
N LEU A 318 26.36 -36.30 -21.16
CA LEU A 318 25.82 -35.09 -20.58
C LEU A 318 24.42 -35.33 -20.00
N VAL A 319 23.51 -35.87 -20.82
CA VAL A 319 22.14 -36.20 -20.40
C VAL A 319 22.15 -37.27 -19.30
N SER A 320 23.03 -38.25 -19.39
CA SER A 320 23.21 -39.29 -18.36
C SER A 320 23.71 -38.73 -17.03
N TYR A 321 24.55 -37.69 -17.06
CA TYR A 321 25.00 -36.99 -15.85
C TYR A 321 23.87 -36.12 -15.26
N ALA A 322 23.15 -35.37 -16.09
CA ALA A 322 21.99 -34.58 -15.67
C ALA A 322 20.90 -35.46 -15.02
N LYS A 323 20.57 -36.62 -15.62
CA LYS A 323 19.65 -37.60 -15.03
C LYS A 323 20.11 -38.11 -13.66
N ALA A 324 21.41 -38.28 -13.45
CA ALA A 324 21.94 -38.71 -12.17
C ALA A 324 21.90 -37.60 -11.11
N LEU A 325 22.13 -36.35 -11.50
CA LEU A 325 21.95 -35.19 -10.62
C LEU A 325 20.49 -35.09 -10.17
N ILE A 326 19.54 -35.19 -11.10
CA ILE A 326 18.10 -35.24 -10.81
C ILE A 326 17.75 -36.41 -9.90
N TYR A 327 18.30 -37.60 -10.15
CA TYR A 327 18.08 -38.76 -9.27
C TYR A 327 18.43 -38.46 -7.81
N TYR A 328 19.46 -37.66 -7.55
CA TYR A 328 19.90 -37.29 -6.19
C TYR A 328 19.27 -36.01 -5.63
N GLY A 329 18.43 -35.31 -6.41
CA GLY A 329 17.79 -34.07 -5.96
C GLY A 329 18.52 -32.78 -6.32
N PHE A 330 19.47 -32.82 -7.26
CA PHE A 330 20.28 -31.66 -7.67
C PHE A 330 19.78 -31.09 -9.00
N GLY A 331 18.63 -30.40 -8.96
CA GLY A 331 17.99 -29.86 -10.15
C GLY A 331 18.76 -28.69 -10.78
N ALA A 332 19.15 -27.71 -9.97
CA ALA A 332 19.92 -26.53 -10.40
C ALA A 332 21.25 -26.91 -11.08
N GLU A 333 21.95 -27.90 -10.52
CA GLU A 333 23.17 -28.44 -11.09
C GLU A 333 22.90 -29.18 -12.41
N ALA A 334 21.79 -29.91 -12.50
CA ALA A 334 21.39 -30.55 -13.76
C ALA A 334 21.13 -29.49 -14.86
N ARG A 335 20.48 -28.37 -14.52
CA ARG A 335 20.29 -27.23 -15.44
C ARG A 335 21.61 -26.63 -15.87
N SER A 336 22.51 -26.38 -14.93
CA SER A 336 23.85 -25.87 -15.21
C SER A 336 24.63 -26.81 -16.15
N VAL A 337 24.57 -28.12 -15.91
CA VAL A 337 25.20 -29.12 -16.80
C VAL A 337 24.59 -29.09 -18.20
N LEU A 338 23.27 -29.07 -18.35
CA LEU A 338 22.61 -29.02 -19.66
C LEU A 338 22.94 -27.73 -20.43
N SER A 339 23.19 -26.61 -19.73
CA SER A 339 23.60 -25.34 -20.35
C SER A 339 24.97 -25.38 -21.04
N LEU A 340 25.81 -26.38 -20.75
CA LEU A 340 27.10 -26.56 -21.43
C LEU A 340 26.95 -26.87 -22.92
N GLN A 341 25.80 -27.42 -23.34
CA GLN A 341 25.50 -27.68 -24.74
C GLN A 341 24.00 -27.45 -25.03
N PRO A 342 23.58 -26.20 -25.30
CA PRO A 342 22.17 -25.83 -25.47
C PRO A 342 21.44 -26.52 -26.64
N GLU A 343 22.19 -27.05 -27.61
CA GLU A 343 21.68 -27.79 -28.78
C GLU A 343 21.13 -29.19 -28.42
N VAL A 344 21.41 -29.70 -27.21
CA VAL A 344 20.95 -31.02 -26.77
C VAL A 344 19.44 -31.00 -26.49
N ASP A 345 18.68 -31.78 -27.25
CA ASP A 345 17.22 -31.87 -27.12
C ASP A 345 16.82 -32.82 -25.97
N ALA A 346 16.74 -32.26 -24.75
CA ALA A 346 16.36 -32.99 -23.55
C ALA A 346 15.23 -32.33 -22.72
N PRO A 347 14.06 -32.02 -23.32
CA PRO A 347 13.01 -31.22 -22.69
C PRO A 347 12.42 -31.88 -21.43
N VAL A 348 12.31 -33.20 -21.39
CA VAL A 348 11.85 -33.95 -20.21
C VAL A 348 12.83 -33.82 -19.04
N VAL A 349 14.14 -33.90 -19.32
CA VAL A 349 15.17 -33.80 -18.27
C VAL A 349 15.25 -32.36 -17.76
N MET A 350 15.11 -31.38 -18.65
CA MET A 350 15.03 -29.97 -18.27
C MET A 350 13.82 -29.69 -17.37
N ALA A 351 12.61 -30.11 -17.77
CA ALA A 351 11.42 -29.93 -16.96
C ALA A 351 11.56 -30.60 -15.57
N LEU A 352 12.00 -31.86 -15.53
CA LEU A 352 12.20 -32.58 -14.25
C LEU A 352 13.26 -31.94 -13.35
N SER A 353 14.28 -31.27 -13.92
CA SER A 353 15.28 -30.57 -13.12
C SER A 353 14.67 -29.43 -12.31
N HIS A 354 13.66 -28.72 -12.83
CA HIS A 354 12.93 -27.70 -12.07
C HIS A 354 12.02 -28.34 -11.01
N LEU A 355 11.22 -29.34 -11.42
CA LEU A 355 10.25 -29.99 -10.53
C LEU A 355 10.88 -30.66 -9.31
N VAL A 356 12.12 -31.12 -9.43
CA VAL A 356 12.84 -31.79 -8.33
C VAL A 356 13.35 -30.80 -7.29
N ASP A 357 13.53 -29.53 -7.65
CA ASP A 357 13.85 -28.45 -6.70
C ASP A 357 12.57 -27.83 -6.09
N GLY A 358 11.38 -28.28 -6.52
CA GLY A 358 10.10 -27.71 -6.11
C GLY A 358 9.62 -26.52 -6.94
N ASP A 359 10.34 -26.17 -8.02
CA ASP A 359 9.94 -25.12 -8.96
C ASP A 359 8.83 -25.61 -9.89
N GLY A 360 8.10 -24.67 -10.50
CA GLY A 360 7.15 -24.98 -11.58
C GLY A 360 7.84 -25.42 -12.88
N ASP A 361 7.08 -26.01 -13.81
CA ASP A 361 7.57 -26.43 -15.12
C ASP A 361 7.55 -25.25 -16.13
N PRO A 362 8.70 -24.61 -16.46
CA PRO A 362 8.72 -23.46 -17.37
C PRO A 362 8.36 -23.84 -18.81
N LEU A 363 8.50 -25.12 -19.18
CA LEU A 363 8.18 -25.61 -20.53
C LEU A 363 6.70 -25.99 -20.66
N SER A 364 5.94 -25.99 -19.55
CA SER A 364 4.56 -26.49 -19.51
C SER A 364 4.41 -27.89 -20.13
N LEU A 365 5.49 -28.69 -20.09
CA LEU A 365 5.55 -30.02 -20.66
C LEU A 365 4.57 -30.96 -19.97
N PHE A 366 4.38 -30.83 -18.65
CA PHE A 366 3.45 -31.66 -17.87
C PHE A 366 2.07 -31.04 -17.70
N SER A 367 1.77 -29.94 -18.38
CA SER A 367 0.48 -29.26 -18.30
C SER A 367 -0.66 -30.19 -18.74
N GLN A 368 -1.73 -30.23 -17.95
CA GLN A 368 -2.96 -31.01 -18.20
C GLN A 368 -2.77 -32.53 -18.32
N GLN A 369 -1.70 -33.12 -17.78
CA GLN A 369 -1.45 -34.57 -17.83
C GLN A 369 -1.84 -35.33 -16.54
N ALA A 370 -2.55 -34.68 -15.61
CA ALA A 370 -2.96 -35.28 -14.34
C ALA A 370 -3.91 -36.49 -14.50
N HIS A 371 -4.59 -36.63 -15.64
CA HIS A 371 -5.49 -37.75 -15.97
C HIS A 371 -4.76 -38.98 -16.55
N CYS A 372 -3.46 -38.88 -16.84
CA CYS A 372 -2.70 -39.95 -17.48
C CYS A 372 -2.52 -41.16 -16.54
N GLU A 373 -2.72 -42.39 -17.02
CA GLU A 373 -2.57 -43.62 -16.23
C GLU A 373 -1.11 -44.05 -15.93
N GLY A 374 -0.17 -43.11 -16.01
CA GLY A 374 1.28 -43.34 -15.84
C GLY A 374 2.00 -42.24 -15.04
N PRO A 375 3.35 -42.25 -15.00
CA PRO A 375 4.13 -41.30 -14.19
C PRO A 375 3.93 -39.83 -14.54
N ALA A 376 3.46 -39.54 -15.76
CA ALA A 376 3.12 -38.18 -16.18
C ALA A 376 2.10 -37.51 -15.25
N ALA A 377 1.16 -38.27 -14.66
CA ALA A 377 0.17 -37.69 -13.74
C ALA A 377 0.81 -37.18 -12.45
N LEU A 378 1.82 -37.88 -11.91
CA LEU A 378 2.55 -37.42 -10.73
C LEU A 378 3.26 -36.08 -11.01
N TRP A 379 4.03 -36.04 -12.10
CA TRP A 379 4.80 -34.85 -12.46
C TRP A 379 3.91 -33.68 -12.87
N SER A 380 2.74 -33.95 -13.46
CA SER A 380 1.72 -32.94 -13.74
C SER A 380 1.21 -32.27 -12.47
N VAL A 381 0.89 -33.05 -11.43
CA VAL A 381 0.44 -32.50 -10.15
C VAL A 381 1.57 -31.80 -9.41
N LEU A 382 2.81 -32.31 -9.46
CA LEU A 382 3.97 -31.62 -8.88
C LEU A 382 4.29 -30.30 -9.58
N ALA A 383 4.12 -30.23 -10.90
CA ALA A 383 4.40 -29.01 -11.67
C ALA A 383 3.47 -27.86 -11.35
N LEU A 384 2.19 -28.16 -11.15
CA LEU A 384 1.19 -27.18 -10.77
C LEU A 384 -0.01 -27.89 -10.17
N ALA A 385 -0.53 -27.38 -9.05
CA ALA A 385 -1.80 -27.84 -8.50
C ALA A 385 -2.91 -27.67 -9.57
N PRO A 386 -3.60 -28.75 -9.98
CA PRO A 386 -4.72 -28.64 -10.90
C PRO A 386 -5.80 -27.69 -10.33
N PRO A 387 -6.49 -26.90 -11.18
CA PRO A 387 -7.57 -26.05 -10.69
C PRO A 387 -8.64 -26.88 -9.97
N SER A 388 -9.16 -26.35 -8.87
CA SER A 388 -10.19 -27.02 -8.06
C SER A 388 -11.38 -27.43 -8.94
N GLY A 389 -11.78 -28.70 -8.87
CA GLY A 389 -12.87 -29.23 -9.72
C GLY A 389 -12.44 -29.69 -11.12
N SER A 390 -11.14 -29.76 -11.42
CA SER A 390 -10.61 -30.35 -12.66
C SER A 390 -11.05 -31.81 -12.86
N PRO A 391 -11.19 -32.27 -14.12
CA PRO A 391 -11.49 -33.67 -14.44
C PRO A 391 -10.51 -34.65 -13.78
N GLN A 392 -10.99 -35.89 -13.58
CA GLN A 392 -10.37 -36.95 -12.74
C GLN A 392 -8.84 -37.01 -12.86
N ILE A 393 -8.15 -36.74 -11.74
CA ILE A 393 -6.75 -37.12 -11.60
C ILE A 393 -6.64 -38.65 -11.57
N ALA A 394 -5.57 -39.20 -12.13
CA ALA A 394 -5.26 -40.62 -12.04
C ALA A 394 -4.61 -40.93 -10.66
N GLY A 395 -5.38 -40.80 -9.57
CA GLY A 395 -4.88 -40.92 -8.19
C GLY A 395 -4.11 -42.22 -7.93
N SER A 396 -4.59 -43.35 -8.47
CA SER A 396 -3.87 -44.63 -8.38
C SER A 396 -2.53 -44.62 -9.13
N ALA A 397 -2.44 -43.96 -10.29
CA ALA A 397 -1.20 -43.81 -11.04
C ALA A 397 -0.21 -42.89 -10.32
N ILE A 398 -0.69 -41.80 -9.72
CA ILE A 398 0.11 -40.89 -8.89
C ILE A 398 0.72 -41.66 -7.72
N LEU A 399 -0.08 -42.41 -6.96
CA LEU A 399 0.42 -43.17 -5.80
C LEU A 399 1.43 -44.25 -6.20
N ARG A 400 1.20 -44.99 -7.30
CA ARG A 400 2.18 -45.98 -7.81
C ARG A 400 3.49 -45.32 -8.23
N SER A 401 3.39 -44.20 -8.93
CA SER A 401 4.56 -43.47 -9.45
C SER A 401 5.35 -42.83 -8.32
N PHE A 402 4.66 -42.30 -7.30
CA PHE A 402 5.28 -41.79 -6.09
C PHE A 402 6.04 -42.89 -5.36
N GLU A 403 5.46 -44.09 -5.20
CA GLU A 403 6.17 -45.22 -4.57
C GLU A 403 7.38 -45.73 -5.34
N ALA A 404 7.40 -45.55 -6.66
CA ALA A 404 8.56 -45.88 -7.48
C ALA A 404 9.75 -44.93 -7.23
N LEU A 405 9.52 -43.73 -6.69
CA LEU A 405 10.61 -42.79 -6.42
C LEU A 405 11.55 -43.28 -5.31
N PRO A 406 12.86 -42.97 -5.41
CA PRO A 406 13.82 -43.16 -4.31
C PRO A 406 13.36 -42.53 -3.00
N LYS A 407 13.82 -43.09 -1.86
CA LYS A 407 13.42 -42.62 -0.51
C LYS A 407 13.58 -41.11 -0.35
N HIS A 408 14.75 -40.56 -0.67
CA HIS A 408 15.05 -39.14 -0.48
C HIS A 408 14.16 -38.23 -1.33
N LEU A 409 13.84 -38.60 -2.58
CA LEU A 409 12.90 -37.85 -3.41
C LEU A 409 11.47 -37.93 -2.87
N ARG A 410 11.04 -39.07 -2.31
CA ARG A 410 9.72 -39.14 -1.66
C ARG A 410 9.64 -38.30 -0.39
N THR A 411 10.72 -38.22 0.39
CA THR A 411 10.79 -37.35 1.56
C THR A 411 10.73 -35.88 1.16
N HIS A 412 11.42 -35.50 0.09
CA HIS A 412 11.48 -34.11 -0.39
C HIS A 412 10.20 -33.66 -1.14
N LEU A 413 9.72 -34.44 -2.11
CA LEU A 413 8.57 -34.09 -2.97
C LEU A 413 7.21 -34.46 -2.35
N GLY A 414 7.20 -35.29 -1.31
CA GLY A 414 5.98 -35.72 -0.64
C GLY A 414 5.13 -34.57 -0.10
N PRO A 415 5.69 -33.62 0.68
CA PRO A 415 4.94 -32.47 1.18
C PRO A 415 4.35 -31.60 0.06
N ILE A 416 5.12 -31.32 -0.99
CA ILE A 416 4.67 -30.53 -2.16
C ILE A 416 3.49 -31.24 -2.85
N LEU A 417 3.61 -32.56 -3.07
CA LEU A 417 2.53 -33.36 -3.66
C LEU A 417 1.26 -33.33 -2.81
N VAL A 418 1.39 -33.41 -1.48
CA VAL A 418 0.27 -33.36 -0.54
C VAL A 418 -0.45 -32.00 -0.63
N GLU A 419 0.31 -30.91 -0.62
CA GLU A 419 -0.22 -29.55 -0.74
C GLU A 419 -0.96 -29.34 -2.07
N HIS A 420 -0.38 -29.76 -3.19
CA HIS A 420 -1.00 -29.63 -4.52
C HIS A 420 -2.26 -30.49 -4.65
N LEU A 421 -2.25 -31.72 -4.13
CA LEU A 421 -3.43 -32.60 -4.11
C LEU A 421 -4.55 -32.04 -3.23
N ALA A 422 -4.21 -31.50 -2.06
CA ALA A 422 -5.16 -30.87 -1.15
C ALA A 422 -5.82 -29.64 -1.82
N THR A 423 -5.01 -28.78 -2.42
CA THR A 423 -5.46 -27.56 -3.13
C THR A 423 -6.35 -27.89 -4.34
N ALA A 424 -6.03 -28.97 -5.05
CA ALA A 424 -6.82 -29.45 -6.18
C ALA A 424 -8.15 -30.11 -5.79
N GLY A 425 -8.44 -30.29 -4.49
CA GLY A 425 -9.67 -30.91 -3.99
C GLY A 425 -9.62 -32.44 -3.91
N TYR A 426 -8.43 -33.03 -3.77
CA TYR A 426 -8.23 -34.49 -3.64
C TYR A 426 -7.58 -34.89 -2.29
N PRO A 427 -8.24 -34.57 -1.14
CA PRO A 427 -7.66 -34.78 0.18
C PRO A 427 -7.47 -36.27 0.52
N ASP A 428 -8.30 -37.17 -0.02
CA ASP A 428 -8.12 -38.62 0.18
C ASP A 428 -6.79 -39.12 -0.39
N THR A 429 -6.44 -38.71 -1.61
CA THR A 429 -5.16 -39.06 -2.25
C THR A 429 -3.98 -38.43 -1.49
N ALA A 430 -4.14 -37.18 -1.01
CA ALA A 430 -3.14 -36.52 -0.19
C ALA A 430 -2.90 -37.26 1.15
N ARG A 431 -3.96 -37.69 1.84
CA ARG A 431 -3.86 -38.54 3.04
C ARG A 431 -3.14 -39.85 2.73
N ASP A 432 -3.36 -40.45 1.56
CA ASP A 432 -2.67 -41.67 1.12
C ASP A 432 -1.16 -41.48 0.90
N VAL A 433 -0.75 -40.33 0.37
CA VAL A 433 0.67 -39.95 0.25
C VAL A 433 1.29 -39.86 1.65
N LEU A 434 0.67 -39.14 2.59
CA LEU A 434 1.16 -39.03 3.98
C LEU A 434 1.23 -40.40 4.67
N ARG A 435 0.23 -41.27 4.49
CA ARG A 435 0.25 -42.65 5.02
C ARG A 435 1.41 -43.47 4.45
N ARG A 436 1.76 -43.30 3.18
CA ARG A 436 2.91 -43.96 2.54
C ARG A 436 4.23 -43.41 3.07
N MET A 437 4.33 -42.10 3.26
CA MET A 437 5.51 -41.46 3.88
C MET A 437 5.71 -41.95 5.33
N GLN A 438 4.67 -41.95 6.14
CA GLN A 438 4.74 -42.42 7.53
C GLN A 438 5.17 -43.89 7.62
N ARG A 439 4.68 -44.75 6.73
CA ARG A 439 5.12 -46.15 6.65
C ARG A 439 6.59 -46.29 6.23
N MET A 440 7.06 -45.42 5.33
CA MET A 440 8.45 -45.41 4.87
C MET A 440 9.42 -44.97 5.98
N GLU A 441 9.04 -43.96 6.77
CA GLU A 441 9.86 -43.47 7.89
C GLU A 441 9.70 -44.30 9.17
N GLY A 442 8.62 -45.10 9.28
CA GLY A 442 8.32 -45.94 10.43
C GLY A 442 7.76 -45.18 11.64
N HIS A 443 7.66 -43.86 11.55
CA HIS A 443 7.11 -42.95 12.54
C HIS A 443 6.52 -41.71 11.86
N GLU A 444 5.77 -40.91 12.60
CA GLU A 444 5.30 -39.60 12.12
C GLU A 444 6.40 -38.56 12.34
N THR A 445 6.90 -37.99 11.24
CA THR A 445 7.86 -36.87 11.27
C THR A 445 7.11 -35.54 11.33
N ASP A 446 7.80 -34.46 11.71
CA ASP A 446 7.21 -33.11 11.80
C ASP A 446 6.58 -32.65 10.48
N SER A 447 7.23 -32.95 9.35
CA SER A 447 6.72 -32.64 8.00
C SER A 447 5.43 -33.40 7.69
N ILE A 448 5.31 -34.66 8.13
CA ILE A 448 4.08 -35.44 8.00
C ILE A 448 2.98 -34.87 8.91
N ALA A 449 3.33 -34.50 10.14
CA ALA A 449 2.39 -33.90 11.09
C ALA A 449 1.85 -32.54 10.57
N LEU A 450 2.72 -31.70 9.99
CA LEU A 450 2.33 -30.43 9.36
C LEU A 450 1.38 -30.66 8.19
N GLY A 451 1.70 -31.61 7.30
CA GLY A 451 0.81 -31.97 6.18
C GLY A 451 -0.55 -32.49 6.67
N LYS A 452 -0.59 -33.27 7.76
CA LYS A 452 -1.86 -33.71 8.38
C LYS A 452 -2.66 -32.53 8.95
N ALA A 453 -2.00 -31.56 9.58
CA ALA A 453 -2.65 -30.38 10.10
C ALA A 453 -3.26 -29.52 8.98
N GLN A 454 -2.53 -29.32 7.88
CA GLN A 454 -3.02 -28.60 6.70
C GLN A 454 -4.23 -29.31 6.05
N LEU A 455 -4.21 -30.65 5.99
CA LEU A 455 -5.37 -31.40 5.51
C LEU A 455 -6.58 -31.25 6.42
N ALA A 456 -6.40 -31.26 7.74
CA ALA A 456 -7.49 -31.01 8.68
C ALA A 456 -8.13 -29.62 8.50
N LEU A 457 -7.32 -28.58 8.22
CA LEU A 457 -7.85 -27.25 7.85
C LEU A 457 -8.75 -27.31 6.62
N ARG A 458 -8.32 -28.03 5.58
CA ARG A 458 -9.07 -28.16 4.32
C ARG A 458 -10.31 -29.04 4.46
N ASP A 459 -10.27 -30.04 5.32
CA ASP A 459 -11.39 -30.93 5.64
C ASP A 459 -12.46 -30.25 6.53
N GLY A 460 -12.23 -29.01 6.96
CA GLY A 460 -13.14 -28.26 7.82
C GLY A 460 -13.07 -28.68 9.29
N ASP A 461 -11.95 -29.23 9.74
CA ASP A 461 -11.67 -29.56 11.15
C ASP A 461 -10.57 -28.63 11.73
N PRO A 462 -10.90 -27.35 12.00
CA PRO A 462 -9.94 -26.38 12.53
C PRO A 462 -9.48 -26.74 13.96
N ALA A 463 -10.26 -27.53 14.70
CA ALA A 463 -9.92 -27.90 16.08
C ALA A 463 -8.75 -28.89 16.12
N GLU A 464 -8.80 -29.95 15.30
CA GLU A 464 -7.69 -30.91 15.19
C GLU A 464 -6.46 -30.25 14.54
N ALA A 465 -6.67 -29.40 13.53
CA ALA A 465 -5.59 -28.64 12.92
C ALA A 465 -4.87 -27.74 13.93
N GLY A 466 -5.61 -26.93 14.69
CA GLY A 466 -5.06 -26.01 15.67
C GLY A 466 -4.24 -26.73 16.75
N LYS A 467 -4.72 -27.88 17.24
CA LYS A 467 -3.98 -28.70 18.20
C LYS A 467 -2.62 -29.16 17.63
N ARG A 468 -2.62 -29.70 16.41
CA ARG A 468 -1.39 -30.18 15.75
C ARG A 468 -0.39 -29.05 15.49
N LEU A 469 -0.90 -27.91 14.99
CA LEU A 469 -0.06 -26.73 14.72
C LEU A 469 0.56 -26.17 15.99
N GLN A 470 -0.20 -26.14 17.10
CA GLN A 470 0.32 -25.71 18.39
C GLN A 470 1.45 -26.63 18.89
N GLU A 471 1.24 -27.95 18.83
CA GLU A 471 2.24 -28.94 19.23
C GLU A 471 3.54 -28.78 18.40
N LEU A 472 3.41 -28.63 17.07
CA LEU A 472 4.54 -28.44 16.15
C LEU A 472 5.27 -27.11 16.35
N SER A 473 4.53 -26.03 16.59
CA SER A 473 5.10 -24.70 16.81
C SER A 473 6.01 -24.68 18.05
N ILE A 474 5.68 -25.48 19.08
CA ILE A 474 6.41 -25.53 20.34
C ILE A 474 7.56 -26.56 20.30
N ALA A 475 7.42 -27.63 19.52
CA ALA A 475 8.43 -28.69 19.41
C ALA A 475 9.80 -28.19 18.87
N GLY A 476 9.79 -27.08 18.11
CA GLY A 476 10.98 -26.54 17.45
C GLY A 476 11.38 -27.33 16.20
N GLY A 477 12.44 -26.91 15.52
CA GLY A 477 12.95 -27.56 14.30
C GLY A 477 12.48 -26.90 12.99
N PRO A 478 12.85 -27.48 11.83
CA PRO A 478 12.67 -26.83 10.53
C PRO A 478 11.22 -26.51 10.14
N GLU A 479 10.25 -27.30 10.62
CA GLU A 479 8.83 -27.13 10.29
C GLU A 479 8.08 -26.22 11.28
N ALA A 480 8.72 -25.82 12.39
CA ALA A 480 8.08 -25.00 13.43
C ALA A 480 7.67 -23.61 12.89
N ALA A 481 8.51 -22.99 12.06
CA ALA A 481 8.21 -21.70 11.45
C ALA A 481 6.97 -21.77 10.54
N LYS A 482 6.85 -22.83 9.73
CA LYS A 482 5.67 -23.07 8.89
C LYS A 482 4.42 -23.38 9.71
N ALA A 483 4.58 -24.12 10.82
CA ALA A 483 3.49 -24.39 11.74
C ALA A 483 2.97 -23.11 12.42
N VAL A 484 3.86 -22.18 12.78
CA VAL A 484 3.51 -20.86 13.33
C VAL A 484 2.74 -20.04 12.30
N ALA A 485 3.23 -19.94 11.06
CA ALA A 485 2.53 -19.23 9.99
C ALA A 485 1.13 -19.82 9.74
N ALA A 486 1.03 -21.15 9.65
CA ALA A 486 -0.25 -21.83 9.47
C ALA A 486 -1.21 -21.68 10.66
N ALA A 487 -0.68 -21.56 11.89
CA ALA A 487 -1.49 -21.30 13.08
C ALA A 487 -2.10 -19.89 13.06
N ILE A 488 -1.36 -18.91 12.54
CA ILE A 488 -1.83 -17.52 12.35
C ILE A 488 -2.92 -17.48 11.25
N ASP A 489 -2.69 -18.16 10.13
CA ASP A 489 -3.69 -18.24 9.05
C ASP A 489 -4.99 -18.92 9.53
N LEU A 490 -4.88 -19.95 10.39
CA LEU A 490 -6.03 -20.59 11.03
C LEU A 490 -6.77 -19.61 11.96
N ALA A 491 -6.04 -18.83 12.76
CA ALA A 491 -6.64 -17.86 13.67
C ALA A 491 -7.42 -16.79 12.90
N GLU A 492 -6.86 -16.28 11.80
CA GLU A 492 -7.55 -15.35 10.90
C GLU A 492 -8.82 -15.96 10.29
N ALA A 493 -8.73 -17.18 9.77
CA ALA A 493 -9.86 -17.87 9.13
C ALA A 493 -11.00 -18.22 10.12
N THR A 494 -10.71 -18.32 11.40
CA THR A 494 -11.68 -18.65 12.46
C THR A 494 -12.08 -17.45 13.31
N ASP A 495 -11.60 -16.24 12.97
CA ASP A 495 -11.77 -15.02 13.75
C ASP A 495 -11.40 -15.20 15.23
N ALA A 496 -10.36 -16.00 15.48
CA ALA A 496 -9.87 -16.32 16.82
C ALA A 496 -8.59 -15.53 17.12
N PRO A 497 -8.33 -15.16 18.38
CA PRO A 497 -7.08 -14.51 18.75
C PRO A 497 -5.89 -15.47 18.59
N VAL A 498 -4.76 -14.95 18.13
CA VAL A 498 -3.51 -15.70 18.04
C VAL A 498 -2.92 -15.85 19.45
N PRO A 499 -2.59 -17.07 19.93
CA PRO A 499 -1.97 -17.25 21.25
C PRO A 499 -0.67 -16.46 21.38
N THR A 500 -0.43 -15.82 22.53
CA THR A 500 0.75 -14.97 22.79
C THR A 500 2.06 -15.66 22.41
N ARG A 501 2.19 -16.96 22.73
CA ARG A 501 3.39 -17.74 22.39
C ARG A 501 3.64 -17.85 20.88
N ILE A 502 2.59 -17.92 20.08
CA ILE A 502 2.69 -17.98 18.61
C ILE A 502 3.10 -16.61 18.06
N VAL A 503 2.62 -15.50 18.65
CA VAL A 503 3.06 -14.13 18.31
C VAL A 503 4.54 -13.94 18.62
N GLU A 504 5.02 -14.38 19.78
CA GLU A 504 6.44 -14.33 20.15
C GLU A 504 7.31 -15.17 19.21
N LEU A 505 6.83 -16.36 18.83
CA LEU A 505 7.55 -17.24 17.90
C LEU A 505 7.55 -16.68 16.47
N SER A 506 6.48 -16.01 16.04
CA SER A 506 6.43 -15.42 14.70
C SER A 506 7.42 -14.27 14.55
N ASP A 507 7.58 -13.42 15.57
CA ASP A 507 8.62 -12.39 15.65
C ASP A 507 10.02 -13.01 15.56
N ALA A 508 10.29 -14.00 16.42
CA ALA A 508 11.58 -14.68 16.47
C ALA A 508 11.95 -15.33 15.13
N PHE A 509 11.01 -16.03 14.48
CA PHE A 509 11.24 -16.67 13.19
C PHE A 509 11.35 -15.65 12.04
N ALA A 510 10.57 -14.58 12.04
CA ALA A 510 10.71 -13.50 11.06
C ALA A 510 12.11 -12.88 11.14
N THR A 511 12.64 -12.69 12.34
CA THR A 511 14.00 -12.18 12.56
C THR A 511 15.09 -13.18 12.16
N GLU A 512 14.97 -14.45 12.57
CA GLU A 512 15.95 -15.50 12.29
C GLU A 512 16.07 -15.79 10.79
N LEU A 513 14.92 -15.88 10.10
CA LEU A 513 14.82 -16.28 8.70
C LEU A 513 14.75 -15.09 7.73
N ARG A 514 15.01 -13.86 8.19
CA ARG A 514 14.93 -12.62 7.39
C ARG A 514 15.67 -12.65 6.05
N ASN A 515 16.81 -13.34 6.00
CA ASN A 515 17.68 -13.44 4.82
C ASN A 515 17.46 -14.75 4.03
N SER A 516 16.33 -15.43 4.25
CA SER A 516 15.95 -16.65 3.54
C SER A 516 14.74 -16.37 2.64
N GLU A 517 14.44 -17.31 1.74
CA GLU A 517 13.26 -17.24 0.87
C GLU A 517 11.94 -17.25 1.67
N ASP A 518 11.93 -17.81 2.88
CA ASP A 518 10.75 -17.85 3.76
C ASP A 518 10.61 -16.61 4.65
N GLY A 519 11.66 -15.79 4.77
CA GLY A 519 11.69 -14.59 5.61
C GLY A 519 10.50 -13.64 5.38
N PRO A 520 10.21 -13.24 4.13
CA PRO A 520 9.08 -12.36 3.85
C PRO A 520 7.73 -12.95 4.25
N LYS A 521 7.52 -14.27 4.04
CA LYS A 521 6.27 -14.94 4.43
C LYS A 521 6.07 -14.93 5.94
N LEU A 522 7.14 -15.16 6.70
CA LEU A 522 7.11 -15.15 8.16
C LEU A 522 6.92 -13.75 8.73
N TRP A 523 7.56 -12.75 8.13
CA TRP A 523 7.34 -11.36 8.51
C TRP A 523 5.88 -10.93 8.27
N GLN A 524 5.30 -11.25 7.11
CA GLN A 524 3.88 -11.02 6.84
C GLN A 524 2.99 -11.72 7.88
N ALA A 525 3.28 -12.99 8.21
CA ALA A 525 2.55 -13.72 9.23
C ALA A 525 2.67 -13.05 10.62
N HIS A 526 3.85 -12.55 10.98
CA HIS A 526 4.05 -11.82 12.23
C HIS A 526 3.19 -10.55 12.29
N VAL A 527 3.24 -9.70 11.25
CA VAL A 527 2.40 -8.50 11.17
C VAL A 527 0.91 -8.87 11.24
N ARG A 528 0.45 -9.90 10.51
CA ARG A 528 -0.94 -10.39 10.61
C ARG A 528 -1.28 -10.83 12.03
N SER A 529 -0.37 -11.49 12.74
CA SER A 529 -0.62 -11.93 14.12
C SER A 529 -0.83 -10.76 15.09
N LEU A 530 -0.15 -9.64 14.87
CA LEU A 530 -0.37 -8.40 15.63
C LEU A 530 -1.73 -7.78 15.29
N LEU A 531 -2.09 -7.73 14.01
CA LEU A 531 -3.36 -7.16 13.54
C LEU A 531 -4.59 -7.95 14.02
N ILE A 532 -4.53 -9.30 13.99
CA ILE A 532 -5.61 -10.18 14.48
C ILE A 532 -5.87 -9.94 15.97
N ASN A 533 -4.81 -9.67 16.74
CA ASN A 533 -4.87 -9.38 18.16
C ASN A 533 -5.07 -7.88 18.47
N GLU A 534 -5.38 -7.06 17.47
CA GLU A 534 -5.63 -5.61 17.61
C GLU A 534 -4.45 -4.81 18.18
N HIS A 535 -3.23 -5.36 18.12
CA HIS A 535 -1.99 -4.66 18.50
C HIS A 535 -1.51 -3.72 17.39
N PHE A 536 -2.37 -2.77 17.01
CA PHE A 536 -2.13 -1.86 15.88
C PHE A 536 -0.85 -1.03 16.04
N ASP A 537 -0.55 -0.54 17.24
CA ASP A 537 0.67 0.23 17.48
C ASP A 537 1.94 -0.52 17.07
N THR A 538 2.10 -1.75 17.56
CA THR A 538 3.25 -2.59 17.22
C THR A 538 3.24 -3.00 15.75
N ALA A 539 2.05 -3.27 15.18
CA ALA A 539 1.95 -3.63 13.77
C ALA A 539 2.38 -2.48 12.84
N PHE A 540 1.99 -1.24 13.14
CA PHE A 540 2.40 -0.08 12.35
C PHE A 540 3.86 0.32 12.58
N ASP A 541 4.40 0.13 13.78
CA ASP A 541 5.84 0.31 14.03
C ASP A 541 6.69 -0.66 13.18
N GLU A 542 6.25 -1.91 13.05
CA GLU A 542 6.88 -2.93 12.21
C GLU A 542 6.80 -2.57 10.70
N LEU A 543 5.69 -1.95 10.27
CA LEU A 543 5.48 -1.50 8.89
C LEU A 543 6.27 -0.23 8.53
N ASP A 544 6.49 0.66 9.51
CA ASP A 544 7.30 1.87 9.36
C ASP A 544 8.80 1.52 9.22
N SER A 545 9.22 0.37 9.75
CA SER A 545 10.60 -0.12 9.68
C SER A 545 10.65 -1.58 9.21
N PRO A 546 10.38 -1.86 7.91
CA PRO A 546 10.14 -3.21 7.40
C PRO A 546 11.42 -4.09 7.30
N HIS A 547 12.49 -3.77 8.03
CA HIS A 547 13.68 -4.62 8.25
C HIS A 547 14.32 -5.26 7.01
N GLY A 548 14.30 -4.57 5.86
CA GLY A 548 14.88 -5.05 4.60
C GLY A 548 13.92 -5.83 3.69
N MET A 549 12.61 -5.86 4.02
CA MET A 549 11.59 -6.40 3.14
C MET A 549 11.45 -5.57 1.85
N PRO A 550 11.14 -6.21 0.71
CA PRO A 550 10.78 -5.50 -0.51
C PRO A 550 9.63 -4.51 -0.29
N GLU A 551 9.72 -3.34 -0.91
CA GLU A 551 8.72 -2.26 -0.80
C GLU A 551 7.31 -2.72 -1.17
N GLU A 552 7.17 -3.51 -2.25
CA GLU A 552 5.90 -4.10 -2.69
C GLU A 552 5.23 -4.96 -1.61
N ILE A 553 6.02 -5.72 -0.84
CA ILE A 553 5.51 -6.55 0.27
C ILE A 553 5.08 -5.66 1.43
N ALA A 554 5.87 -4.64 1.77
CA ALA A 554 5.55 -3.71 2.84
C ALA A 554 4.27 -2.91 2.54
N ASP A 555 4.09 -2.46 1.30
CA ASP A 555 2.88 -1.76 0.85
C ASP A 555 1.64 -2.66 0.91
N THR A 556 1.75 -3.90 0.44
CA THR A 556 0.66 -4.88 0.54
C THR A 556 0.26 -5.11 2.00
N MET A 557 1.22 -5.14 2.92
CA MET A 557 0.94 -5.28 4.34
C MET A 557 0.39 -4.01 4.99
N ARG A 558 0.79 -2.81 4.54
CA ARG A 558 0.17 -1.53 4.95
C ARG A 558 -1.31 -1.49 4.57
N GLN A 559 -1.65 -1.88 3.34
CA GLN A 559 -3.04 -1.98 2.89
C GLN A 559 -3.83 -3.00 3.71
N THR A 560 -3.21 -4.15 4.01
CA THR A 560 -3.80 -5.16 4.89
C THR A 560 -4.05 -4.61 6.30
N ALA A 561 -3.08 -3.91 6.88
CA ALA A 561 -3.21 -3.27 8.19
C ALA A 561 -4.32 -2.21 8.21
N MET A 562 -4.45 -1.39 7.15
CA MET A 562 -5.56 -0.44 7.04
C MET A 562 -6.92 -1.13 6.99
N ARG A 563 -7.04 -2.26 6.27
CA ARG A 563 -8.29 -3.03 6.27
C ARG A 563 -8.66 -3.53 7.66
N PHE A 564 -7.69 -4.09 8.39
CA PHE A 564 -7.91 -4.50 9.79
C PHE A 564 -8.26 -3.32 10.69
N LEU A 565 -7.63 -2.16 10.48
CA LEU A 565 -7.90 -0.95 11.25
C LEU A 565 -9.33 -0.41 11.01
N VAL A 566 -9.80 -0.42 9.77
CA VAL A 566 -11.16 -0.03 9.41
C VAL A 566 -12.21 -1.00 9.95
N ASP A 567 -11.91 -2.29 10.02
CA ASP A 567 -12.86 -3.31 10.49
C ASP A 567 -12.90 -3.42 12.03
N LYS A 568 -11.73 -3.47 12.68
CA LYS A 568 -11.58 -3.82 14.11
C LYS A 568 -11.00 -2.72 14.98
N GLY A 569 -10.35 -1.70 14.40
CA GLY A 569 -9.68 -0.65 15.18
C GLY A 569 -10.68 0.14 16.02
N GLU A 570 -10.33 0.53 17.24
CA GLU A 570 -11.08 1.53 18.00
C GLU A 570 -10.95 2.91 17.35
N ASP A 571 -11.91 3.81 17.58
CA ASP A 571 -11.98 5.11 16.90
C ASP A 571 -10.72 5.96 17.07
N VAL A 572 -10.15 6.02 18.27
CA VAL A 572 -8.91 6.78 18.54
C VAL A 572 -7.72 6.18 17.78
N THR A 573 -7.63 4.85 17.74
CA THR A 573 -6.58 4.11 17.04
C THR A 573 -6.72 4.29 15.53
N PHE A 574 -7.95 4.19 15.01
CA PHE A 574 -8.26 4.48 13.61
C PHE A 574 -7.79 5.90 13.25
N LEU A 575 -8.19 6.91 14.02
CA LEU A 575 -7.80 8.30 13.75
C LEU A 575 -6.30 8.50 13.79
N LYS A 576 -5.59 7.88 14.75
CA LYS A 576 -4.12 7.98 14.86
C LYS A 576 -3.43 7.59 13.55
N PHE A 577 -3.80 6.47 12.96
CA PHE A 577 -3.12 5.95 11.77
C PHE A 577 -3.72 6.45 10.46
N ALA A 578 -5.05 6.51 10.33
CA ALA A 578 -5.70 6.93 9.11
C ALA A 578 -5.44 8.41 8.79
N THR A 579 -5.39 9.29 9.79
CA THR A 579 -5.06 10.71 9.55
C THR A 579 -3.60 10.93 9.18
N ARG A 580 -2.69 10.11 9.71
CA ARG A 580 -1.28 10.11 9.31
C ARG A 580 -1.14 9.64 7.86
N ALA A 581 -1.72 8.50 7.51
CA ALA A 581 -1.70 7.98 6.14
C ALA A 581 -2.26 9.01 5.13
N LEU A 582 -3.38 9.65 5.48
CA LEU A 582 -3.98 10.71 4.67
C LEU A 582 -3.06 11.94 4.52
N ALA A 583 -2.30 12.30 5.57
CA ALA A 583 -1.37 13.43 5.54
C ALA A 583 -0.09 13.11 4.75
N ASP A 584 0.39 11.87 4.84
CA ASP A 584 1.55 11.37 4.11
C ASP A 584 1.21 11.11 2.62
N GLY A 585 -0.08 11.05 2.29
CA GLY A 585 -0.57 10.85 0.92
C GLY A 585 -0.48 9.39 0.50
N ASP A 586 -0.59 8.47 1.47
CA ASP A 586 -0.52 7.03 1.25
C ASP A 586 -1.66 6.59 0.33
N ASP A 587 -1.32 5.86 -0.73
CA ASP A 587 -2.31 5.27 -1.61
C ASP A 587 -2.94 4.04 -0.92
N PRO A 588 -4.27 4.02 -0.68
CA PRO A 588 -4.94 2.82 -0.18
C PRO A 588 -4.83 1.62 -1.13
N GLY A 589 -4.37 1.82 -2.38
CA GLY A 589 -4.10 0.82 -3.41
C GLY A 589 -5.35 0.23 -4.04
N GLN A 590 -6.41 0.02 -3.26
CA GLN A 590 -7.73 -0.38 -3.73
C GLN A 590 -8.76 0.70 -3.41
N ASP A 591 -9.50 1.13 -4.43
CA ASP A 591 -10.53 2.16 -4.26
C ASP A 591 -11.58 1.76 -3.20
N ALA A 592 -11.93 0.47 -3.11
CA ALA A 592 -12.85 -0.04 -2.10
C ALA A 592 -12.36 0.21 -0.66
N LEU A 593 -11.05 0.06 -0.40
CA LEU A 593 -10.47 0.34 0.91
C LEU A 593 -10.48 1.85 1.19
N GLY A 594 -10.13 2.67 0.19
CA GLY A 594 -10.19 4.13 0.33
C GLY A 594 -11.60 4.65 0.61
N ILE A 595 -12.63 4.06 -0.01
CA ILE A 595 -14.04 4.37 0.29
C ILE A 595 -14.39 3.97 1.72
N ALA A 596 -14.00 2.77 2.18
CA ALA A 596 -14.28 2.33 3.55
C ALA A 596 -13.60 3.23 4.62
N ILE A 597 -12.37 3.70 4.35
CA ILE A 597 -11.69 4.70 5.20
C ILE A 597 -12.48 6.01 5.23
N ALA A 598 -12.94 6.49 4.07
CA ALA A 598 -13.73 7.72 3.98
C ALA A 598 -15.08 7.61 4.70
N GLU A 599 -15.78 6.48 4.56
CA GLU A 599 -17.02 6.19 5.30
C GLU A 599 -16.79 6.21 6.80
N ARG A 600 -15.68 5.61 7.27
CA ARG A 600 -15.34 5.62 8.69
C ARG A 600 -15.01 7.03 9.20
N PHE A 601 -14.35 7.87 8.40
CA PHE A 601 -14.21 9.29 8.73
C PHE A 601 -15.57 10.01 8.83
N LEU A 602 -16.53 9.69 7.95
CA LEU A 602 -17.88 10.27 8.01
C LEU A 602 -18.68 9.83 9.22
N ASP A 603 -18.53 8.59 9.66
CA ASP A 603 -19.17 8.08 10.87
C ASP A 603 -18.62 8.79 12.13
N LEU A 604 -17.34 9.19 12.10
CA LEU A 604 -16.69 9.98 13.15
C LEU A 604 -16.90 11.51 13.01
N GLY A 605 -17.67 11.95 12.00
CA GLY A 605 -17.97 13.37 11.78
C GLY A 605 -16.85 14.18 11.11
N LEU A 606 -15.83 13.53 10.55
CA LEU A 606 -14.68 14.15 9.87
C LEU A 606 -14.91 14.24 8.36
N ALA A 607 -15.91 15.02 7.96
CA ALA A 607 -16.32 15.14 6.56
C ALA A 607 -15.25 15.71 5.63
N GLU A 608 -14.39 16.62 6.11
CA GLU A 608 -13.28 17.15 5.30
C GLU A 608 -12.23 16.06 5.01
N SER A 609 -11.85 15.27 6.01
CA SER A 609 -10.91 14.15 5.86
C SER A 609 -11.48 13.08 4.93
N ALA A 610 -12.78 12.80 5.02
CA ALA A 610 -13.46 11.90 4.10
C ALA A 610 -13.39 12.40 2.65
N LEU A 611 -13.63 13.69 2.39
CA LEU A 611 -13.48 14.25 1.05
C LEU A 611 -12.05 14.14 0.54
N GLN A 612 -11.06 14.48 1.37
CA GLN A 612 -9.65 14.37 0.98
C GLN A 612 -9.27 12.93 0.62
N GLN A 613 -9.76 11.94 1.38
CA GLN A 613 -9.56 10.52 1.10
C GLN A 613 -10.24 10.08 -0.20
N LEU A 614 -11.45 10.58 -0.49
CA LEU A 614 -12.16 10.28 -1.73
C LEU A 614 -11.49 10.96 -2.95
N ASP A 615 -10.86 12.11 -2.75
CA ASP A 615 -10.13 12.84 -3.79
C ASP A 615 -8.81 12.17 -4.17
N SER A 616 -8.23 11.33 -3.29
CA SER A 616 -7.02 10.56 -3.58
C SER A 616 -7.28 9.27 -4.37
N LEU A 617 -8.55 8.90 -4.59
CA LEU A 617 -8.90 7.69 -5.36
C LEU A 617 -8.51 7.84 -6.84
N SER A 618 -8.20 6.71 -7.48
CA SER A 618 -7.81 6.71 -8.90
C SER A 618 -8.98 7.08 -9.81
N GLU A 619 -10.20 6.62 -9.49
CA GLU A 619 -11.44 7.00 -10.18
C GLU A 619 -12.54 7.49 -9.20
N PRO A 620 -12.44 8.70 -8.64
CA PRO A 620 -13.32 9.17 -7.56
C PRO A 620 -14.81 9.25 -7.91
N THR A 621 -15.15 9.20 -9.20
CA THR A 621 -16.50 9.46 -9.72
C THR A 621 -17.14 8.27 -10.45
N SER A 622 -16.42 7.16 -10.67
CA SER A 622 -16.96 6.00 -11.38
C SER A 622 -17.79 5.09 -10.46
N ALA A 623 -17.33 4.86 -9.23
CA ALA A 623 -18.03 4.05 -8.23
C ALA A 623 -19.29 4.76 -7.67
N PRO A 624 -20.47 4.11 -7.68
CA PRO A 624 -21.67 4.61 -6.99
C PRO A 624 -21.43 4.91 -5.50
N GLU A 625 -20.71 4.03 -4.80
CA GLU A 625 -20.42 4.10 -3.37
C GLU A 625 -19.58 5.34 -3.04
N ALA A 626 -18.52 5.61 -3.81
CA ALA A 626 -17.71 6.81 -3.66
C ALA A 626 -18.54 8.10 -3.85
N ARG A 627 -19.48 8.12 -4.79
CA ARG A 627 -20.37 9.27 -5.02
C ARG A 627 -21.35 9.47 -3.87
N ILE A 628 -21.89 8.40 -3.31
CA ILE A 628 -22.78 8.45 -2.14
C ILE A 628 -22.02 8.98 -0.93
N ALA A 629 -20.82 8.43 -0.65
CA ALA A 629 -19.95 8.90 0.43
C ALA A 629 -19.58 10.38 0.25
N ARG A 630 -19.23 10.81 -0.96
CA ARG A 630 -18.93 12.22 -1.27
C ARG A 630 -20.14 13.13 -1.04
N ALA A 631 -21.33 12.72 -1.46
CA ALA A 631 -22.55 13.51 -1.23
C ALA A 631 -22.87 13.63 0.27
N ARG A 632 -22.70 12.53 1.03
CA ARG A 632 -22.84 12.53 2.49
C ARG A 632 -21.84 13.50 3.14
N ALA A 633 -20.58 13.50 2.70
CA ALA A 633 -19.56 14.42 3.18
C ALA A 633 -19.92 15.88 2.89
N LEU A 634 -20.36 16.20 1.67
CA LEU A 634 -20.77 17.56 1.29
C LEU A 634 -21.96 18.06 2.10
N LEU A 635 -22.96 17.21 2.37
CA LEU A 635 -24.10 17.56 3.22
C LEU A 635 -23.69 17.84 4.66
N ALA A 636 -22.74 17.07 5.20
CA ALA A 636 -22.18 17.33 6.52
C ALA A 636 -21.41 18.66 6.58
N LEU A 637 -20.85 19.12 5.46
CA LEU A 637 -20.19 20.42 5.33
C LEU A 637 -21.13 21.56 4.92
N GLY A 638 -22.45 21.32 4.83
CA GLY A 638 -23.43 22.33 4.43
C GLY A 638 -23.29 22.78 2.98
N ARG A 639 -22.88 21.88 2.07
CA ARG A 639 -22.77 22.11 0.61
C ARG A 639 -23.83 21.30 -0.17
N PRO A 640 -25.13 21.55 0.04
CA PRO A 640 -26.21 20.71 -0.48
C PRO A 640 -26.37 20.75 -2.00
N GLU A 641 -26.07 21.88 -2.66
CA GLU A 641 -26.17 22.00 -4.13
C GLU A 641 -25.19 21.05 -4.81
N GLU A 642 -23.95 20.99 -4.32
CA GLU A 642 -22.91 20.11 -4.85
C GLU A 642 -23.24 18.64 -4.57
N ALA A 643 -23.75 18.34 -3.38
CA ALA A 643 -24.23 17.00 -3.04
C ALA A 643 -25.34 16.54 -4.00
N GLU A 644 -26.32 17.41 -4.29
CA GLU A 644 -27.40 17.06 -5.21
C GLU A 644 -26.88 16.80 -6.63
N ILE A 645 -25.92 17.60 -7.12
CA ILE A 645 -25.30 17.40 -8.43
C ILE A 645 -24.63 16.03 -8.51
N ILE A 646 -23.89 15.62 -7.48
CA ILE A 646 -23.20 14.33 -7.42
C ILE A 646 -24.19 13.16 -7.40
N LEU A 647 -25.35 13.35 -6.78
CA LEU A 647 -26.40 12.33 -6.70
C LEU A 647 -27.19 12.19 -8.02
N ILE A 648 -26.99 13.03 -9.04
CA ILE A 648 -27.69 12.91 -10.32
C ILE A 648 -27.43 11.53 -10.95
N GLY A 649 -28.52 10.89 -11.40
CA GLY A 649 -28.47 9.57 -12.03
C GLY A 649 -28.30 8.40 -11.05
N GLN A 650 -28.06 8.65 -9.76
CA GLN A 650 -28.03 7.60 -8.73
C GLN A 650 -29.44 7.12 -8.35
N ARG A 651 -29.55 5.90 -7.86
CA ARG A 651 -30.82 5.29 -7.39
C ARG A 651 -30.56 4.53 -6.09
N GLY A 652 -31.62 4.35 -5.30
CA GLY A 652 -31.58 3.66 -4.02
C GLY A 652 -32.21 4.51 -2.91
N ASP A 653 -32.61 3.85 -1.83
CA ASP A 653 -33.32 4.49 -0.72
C ASP A 653 -32.43 5.53 -0.02
N GLU A 654 -31.15 5.22 0.15
CA GLU A 654 -30.17 6.15 0.72
C GLU A 654 -29.98 7.39 -0.17
N VAL A 655 -29.89 7.21 -1.48
CA VAL A 655 -29.78 8.33 -2.43
C VAL A 655 -31.01 9.23 -2.34
N GLY A 656 -32.21 8.64 -2.25
CA GLY A 656 -33.45 9.38 -2.03
C GLY A 656 -33.39 10.21 -0.76
N ARG A 657 -32.95 9.60 0.35
CA ARG A 657 -32.75 10.29 1.63
C ARG A 657 -31.76 11.45 1.51
N LEU A 658 -30.60 11.25 0.91
CA LEU A 658 -29.57 12.29 0.76
C LEU A 658 -30.06 13.45 -0.12
N ARG A 659 -30.86 13.17 -1.17
CA ARG A 659 -31.49 14.25 -1.96
C ARG A 659 -32.53 15.03 -1.16
N ALA A 660 -33.35 14.35 -0.35
CA ALA A 660 -34.32 15.03 0.51
C ALA A 660 -33.62 15.91 1.56
N GLU A 661 -32.53 15.40 2.15
CA GLU A 661 -31.66 16.15 3.07
C GLU A 661 -31.08 17.40 2.39
N ALA A 662 -30.50 17.24 1.19
CA ALA A 662 -29.96 18.36 0.41
C ALA A 662 -31.02 19.44 0.16
N ARG A 663 -32.21 19.02 -0.27
CA ARG A 663 -33.35 19.91 -0.54
C ARG A 663 -33.82 20.63 0.71
N SER A 664 -33.86 19.93 1.84
CA SER A 664 -34.18 20.52 3.13
C SER A 664 -33.16 21.58 3.55
N GLN A 665 -31.86 21.32 3.39
CA GLN A 665 -30.79 22.30 3.70
C GLN A 665 -30.84 23.54 2.78
N MET A 666 -31.30 23.39 1.53
CA MET A 666 -31.55 24.51 0.61
C MET A 666 -32.87 25.26 0.89
N GLY A 667 -33.66 24.82 1.88
CA GLY A 667 -34.95 25.41 2.22
C GLY A 667 -36.14 24.93 1.38
N ASP A 668 -35.93 23.97 0.46
CA ASP A 668 -36.98 23.36 -0.36
C ASP A 668 -37.66 22.21 0.40
N HIS A 669 -38.34 22.58 1.48
CA HIS A 669 -39.00 21.63 2.37
C HIS A 669 -40.24 20.97 1.74
N VAL A 670 -40.88 21.61 0.76
CA VAL A 670 -42.00 21.03 0.00
C VAL A 670 -41.51 19.81 -0.78
N PHE A 671 -40.39 19.95 -1.50
CA PHE A 671 -39.83 18.84 -2.26
C PHE A 671 -39.24 17.76 -1.35
N ALA A 672 -38.52 18.16 -0.29
CA ALA A 672 -37.98 17.23 0.71
C ALA A 672 -39.08 16.37 1.34
N LYS A 673 -40.21 16.97 1.73
CA LYS A 673 -41.39 16.27 2.25
C LYS A 673 -41.87 15.20 1.27
N SER A 674 -42.02 15.54 -0.01
CA SER A 674 -42.52 14.56 -1.01
C SER A 674 -41.62 13.32 -1.08
N ILE A 675 -40.30 13.52 -1.10
CA ILE A 675 -39.33 12.41 -1.13
C ILE A 675 -39.39 11.58 0.16
N PHE A 676 -39.44 12.23 1.33
CA PHE A 676 -39.54 11.51 2.61
C PHE A 676 -40.84 10.70 2.72
N SER A 677 -41.97 11.27 2.28
CA SER A 677 -43.26 10.56 2.24
C SER A 677 -43.22 9.35 1.31
N ASP A 678 -42.69 9.51 0.10
CA ASP A 678 -42.55 8.41 -0.87
C ASP A 678 -41.62 7.31 -0.34
N ALA A 679 -40.62 7.67 0.46
CA ALA A 679 -39.70 6.75 1.13
C ALA A 679 -40.25 6.15 2.45
N GLY A 680 -41.48 6.48 2.86
CA GLY A 680 -42.10 6.00 4.10
C GLY A 680 -41.48 6.57 5.39
N ARG A 681 -40.72 7.67 5.30
CA ARG A 681 -40.02 8.35 6.41
C ARG A 681 -40.93 9.39 7.04
N THR A 682 -41.90 8.93 7.84
CA THR A 682 -42.99 9.76 8.35
C THR A 682 -42.51 10.92 9.24
N SER A 683 -41.53 10.70 10.12
CA SER A 683 -40.98 11.75 11.00
C SER A 683 -40.32 12.89 10.22
N GLU A 684 -39.46 12.56 9.25
CA GLU A 684 -38.74 13.53 8.43
C GLU A 684 -39.70 14.26 7.48
N ALA A 685 -40.73 13.57 6.97
CA ALA A 685 -41.78 14.16 6.15
C ALA A 685 -42.62 15.17 6.96
N VAL A 686 -43.04 14.84 8.19
CA VAL A 686 -43.78 15.76 9.07
C VAL A 686 -42.92 16.97 9.45
N THR A 687 -41.64 16.75 9.74
CA THR A 687 -40.70 17.85 10.03
C THR A 687 -40.57 18.79 8.81
N SER A 688 -40.45 18.22 7.62
CA SER A 688 -40.41 19.01 6.37
C SER A 688 -41.73 19.74 6.09
N ALA A 689 -42.88 19.11 6.36
CA ALA A 689 -44.20 19.74 6.25
C ALA A 689 -44.36 20.93 7.21
N TRP A 690 -43.86 20.80 8.44
CA TRP A 690 -43.81 21.90 9.40
C TRP A 690 -42.96 23.06 8.88
N LEU A 691 -41.75 22.77 8.38
CA LEU A 691 -40.83 23.79 7.85
C LEU A 691 -41.33 24.44 6.55
N SER A 692 -42.11 23.73 5.73
CA SER A 692 -42.74 24.30 4.53
C SER A 692 -44.02 25.09 4.82
N GLY A 693 -44.51 25.08 6.07
CA GLY A 693 -45.79 25.70 6.44
C GLY A 693 -47.03 24.95 5.95
N ASP A 694 -46.89 23.65 5.68
CA ASP A 694 -48.00 22.78 5.28
C ASP A 694 -48.73 22.26 6.53
N TRP A 695 -49.46 23.18 7.17
CA TRP A 695 -50.11 22.91 8.45
C TRP A 695 -51.16 21.80 8.38
N GLN A 696 -51.81 21.63 7.23
CA GLN A 696 -52.85 20.62 7.06
C GLN A 696 -52.27 19.22 7.25
N ASP A 697 -51.19 18.89 6.55
CA ASP A 697 -50.55 17.59 6.67
C ASP A 697 -49.91 17.36 8.04
N VAL A 698 -49.42 18.42 8.71
CA VAL A 698 -48.91 18.29 10.08
C VAL A 698 -50.04 18.03 11.08
N ALA A 699 -51.20 18.65 10.90
CA ALA A 699 -52.37 18.44 11.77
C ALA A 699 -52.94 17.02 11.67
N GLU A 700 -52.83 16.39 10.50
CA GLU A 700 -53.21 14.98 10.28
C GLU A 700 -52.18 13.98 10.84
N SER A 701 -51.04 14.46 11.35
CA SER A 701 -49.99 13.60 11.93
C SER A 701 -50.23 13.27 13.41
N ASP A 702 -49.73 12.13 13.87
CA ASP A 702 -49.74 11.74 15.29
C ASP A 702 -48.52 12.31 16.06
N THR A 703 -48.11 13.55 15.77
CA THR A 703 -46.93 14.17 16.39
C THR A 703 -47.28 15.30 17.35
N VAL A 704 -46.32 15.68 18.20
CA VAL A 704 -46.45 16.84 19.11
C VAL A 704 -46.64 18.16 18.36
N LEU A 705 -46.37 18.19 17.05
CA LEU A 705 -46.56 19.36 16.18
C LEU A 705 -48.03 19.53 15.74
N ALA A 706 -48.83 18.46 15.74
CA ALA A 706 -50.19 18.48 15.21
C ALA A 706 -51.12 19.49 15.91
N PRO A 707 -51.18 19.58 17.25
CA PRO A 707 -52.03 20.56 17.92
C PRO A 707 -51.61 22.02 17.62
N ALA A 708 -50.32 22.25 17.38
CA ALA A 708 -49.81 23.56 17.01
C ALA A 708 -50.16 23.90 15.55
N ALA A 709 -50.11 22.93 14.64
CA ALA A 709 -50.53 23.08 13.26
C ALA A 709 -52.06 23.31 13.15
N ASP A 710 -52.87 22.63 13.97
CA ASP A 710 -54.31 22.90 14.10
C ASP A 710 -54.58 24.35 14.54
N LEU A 711 -53.82 24.83 15.52
CA LEU A 711 -53.96 26.20 16.01
C LEU A 711 -53.66 27.24 14.92
N MET A 712 -52.73 26.94 14.00
CA MET A 712 -52.40 27.81 12.87
C MET A 712 -53.51 27.88 11.81
N GLN A 713 -54.36 26.86 11.73
CA GLN A 713 -55.47 26.78 10.77
C GLN A 713 -56.80 27.32 11.32
N GLN A 714 -56.94 27.41 12.64
CA GLN A 714 -58.17 27.89 13.27
C GLN A 714 -58.41 29.39 13.00
N GLU A 715 -59.62 29.73 12.55
CA GLU A 715 -60.06 31.13 12.49
C GLU A 715 -60.11 31.71 13.91
N ARG A 716 -59.34 32.78 14.13
CA ARG A 716 -59.29 33.44 15.44
C ARG A 716 -60.62 34.12 15.72
N PRO A 717 -61.22 33.94 16.91
CA PRO A 717 -62.41 34.69 17.28
C PRO A 717 -62.10 36.20 17.25
N VAL A 718 -62.75 36.92 16.35
CA VAL A 718 -62.58 38.36 16.20
C VAL A 718 -63.46 39.07 17.22
N PHE A 719 -62.84 39.89 18.07
CA PHE A 719 -63.58 40.77 18.96
C PHE A 719 -64.13 41.97 18.16
N ASP A 720 -65.45 42.07 18.06
CA ASP A 720 -66.11 43.28 17.53
C ASP A 720 -66.43 44.24 18.70
N PRO A 721 -65.76 45.41 18.77
CA PRO A 721 -66.02 46.40 19.82
C PRO A 721 -67.44 46.98 19.77
N ALA A 722 -68.15 46.86 18.65
CA ALA A 722 -69.51 47.36 18.48
C ALA A 722 -70.59 46.37 18.95
N GLN A 723 -70.25 45.08 19.13
CA GLN A 723 -71.17 44.02 19.58
C GLN A 723 -70.58 43.22 20.74
N VAL A 724 -70.32 43.90 21.86
CA VAL A 724 -69.77 43.26 23.06
C VAL A 724 -70.81 42.34 23.69
N SER A 725 -70.52 41.03 23.72
CA SER A 725 -71.27 40.02 24.44
C SER A 725 -70.35 39.24 25.38
N LEU A 726 -70.88 38.81 26.53
CA LEU A 726 -70.16 37.93 27.47
C LEU A 726 -69.66 36.67 26.76
N ALA A 727 -70.51 36.05 25.93
CA ALA A 727 -70.14 34.88 25.14
C ALA A 727 -68.95 35.12 24.20
N GLY A 728 -68.84 36.31 23.60
CA GLY A 728 -67.70 36.69 22.77
C GLY A 728 -66.41 36.90 23.56
N VAL A 729 -66.50 37.45 24.77
CA VAL A 729 -65.34 37.63 25.67
C VAL A 729 -64.84 36.27 26.19
N ASP A 730 -65.76 35.40 26.62
CA ASP A 730 -65.43 34.05 27.08
C ASP A 730 -64.77 33.24 25.96
N ALA A 731 -65.29 33.31 24.73
CA ALA A 731 -64.71 32.62 23.57
C ALA A 731 -63.27 33.07 23.26
N VAL A 732 -62.96 34.37 23.37
CA VAL A 732 -61.59 34.89 23.17
C VAL A 732 -60.66 34.46 24.31
N PHE A 733 -61.15 34.45 25.55
CA PHE A 733 -60.36 34.01 26.71
C PHE A 733 -60.03 32.51 26.66
N ASP A 734 -61.01 31.69 26.30
CA ASP A 734 -60.86 30.24 26.13
C ASP A 734 -59.88 29.93 24.98
N ALA A 735 -60.01 30.62 23.85
CA ALA A 735 -59.08 30.50 22.74
C ALA A 735 -57.64 30.86 23.16
N SER A 736 -57.47 31.98 23.91
CA SER A 736 -56.17 32.39 24.43
C SER A 736 -55.55 31.37 25.39
N THR A 737 -56.35 30.76 26.26
CA THR A 737 -55.88 29.74 27.19
C THR A 737 -55.45 28.48 26.45
N ARG A 738 -56.27 28.00 25.52
CA ARG A 738 -55.94 26.86 24.65
C ARG A 738 -54.66 27.10 23.85
N SER A 739 -54.50 28.28 23.24
CA SER A 739 -53.27 28.63 22.52
C SER A 739 -52.04 28.57 23.42
N ARG A 740 -52.11 29.10 24.64
CA ARG A 740 -50.98 29.07 25.59
C ARG A 740 -50.62 27.65 26.01
N GLU A 741 -51.63 26.80 26.24
CA GLU A 741 -51.42 25.39 26.59
C GLU A 741 -50.75 24.63 25.44
N THR A 742 -51.24 24.78 24.21
CA THR A 742 -50.64 24.19 23.01
C THR A 742 -49.19 24.64 22.82
N LEU A 743 -48.91 25.94 22.93
CA LEU A 743 -47.55 26.46 22.77
C LEU A 743 -46.61 25.97 23.88
N ARG A 744 -47.09 25.87 25.12
CA ARG A 744 -46.30 25.33 26.22
C ARG A 744 -45.98 23.85 25.98
N ALA A 745 -46.96 23.04 25.59
CA ALA A 745 -46.74 21.63 25.27
C ALA A 745 -45.73 21.44 24.13
N LEU A 746 -45.81 22.28 23.09
CA LEU A 746 -44.84 22.28 21.98
C LEU A 746 -43.42 22.62 22.46
N LEU A 747 -43.27 23.67 23.27
CA LEU A 747 -41.97 24.10 23.79
C LEU A 747 -41.38 23.08 24.75
N ASP A 748 -42.19 22.46 25.60
CA ASP A 748 -41.76 21.41 26.51
C ASP A 748 -41.30 20.16 25.73
N ALA A 749 -41.99 19.82 24.64
CA ALA A 749 -41.64 18.68 23.79
C ALA A 749 -40.43 18.93 22.88
N THR A 750 -40.18 20.19 22.50
CA THR A 750 -39.03 20.59 21.67
C THR A 750 -37.86 21.17 22.48
N ALA A 751 -37.93 21.07 23.81
CA ALA A 751 -36.88 21.55 24.69
C ALA A 751 -35.57 20.79 24.43
N VAL A 752 -34.52 21.53 24.06
CA VAL A 752 -33.16 20.98 23.97
C VAL A 752 -32.69 20.69 25.41
N PRO A 753 -32.23 19.46 25.72
CA PRO A 753 -31.70 19.15 27.04
C PRO A 753 -30.60 20.16 27.40
N SER A 754 -30.63 20.68 28.62
CA SER A 754 -29.48 21.41 29.15
C SER A 754 -28.36 20.38 29.30
N ASN A 755 -27.29 20.50 28.52
CA ASN A 755 -26.11 19.66 28.69
C ASN A 755 -25.65 19.72 30.16
N PRO A 756 -25.42 18.57 30.83
CA PRO A 756 -24.77 18.53 32.13
C PRO A 756 -23.30 18.98 32.08
#